data_AF-A0A3D2E2W5-F1
#
_entry.id   AF-A0A3D2E2W5-F1
#
_cell.length_a   1.000
_cell.length_b   1.000
_cell.length_c   1.000
_cell.angle_alpha   90.00
_cell.angle_beta   90.00
_cell.angle_gamma   90.00
#
_symmetry.space_group_name_H-M   'P 1'
#
loop_
_entity.id
_entity.type
_entity.pdbx_description
1 polymer ?
#
loop_
_entity_poly.entity_id
_entity_poly.type
_entity_poly.pdbx_seq_one_letter_code
_entity_poly.pdbx_strand_id
1 'polypeptide(L)'
;MKRFRLLVVLSLCILICCILCACSPSDSDYDDSSVQKYSVTWKNYDGTVLEKDSEVVYGTVPEYNGITPTKPSTERYSYAFNGWTPTIVPVTEDVVYTAQFAETTNTYSVIWENYDGTILEKDNEVAYGEVPEYNGITPTKPSTGRYSYSFNGWTPTIVPVTKNVVYTAQFNESTNTYSVIWKNYDGTILEKDNEVAYGEVPEYNGITPTKPSTERYSYAFNGWTPTIVPVTEDVVYTAQFAETINTYSVIWKNYDGTILETDNEVEYGLMPEYNGAMPIKGDDDIFRYSFIGWDKEIAPVVSDIIYIAQFSSAYKEDFIFETVGNKCFLKKYVGVNESVVIPSTYQNHPVVSILSNAFDKKACVKSLYVPTSVIEIQKNALSGCTNIERLILPFVGDGADIGFIGYVFGAANYEENAQCVPYSLSSIRIYNANIIASNAFYGCKYLEYVEISDDITSIGDGCLAGCASLSKMRLPFVGESYNSKNSFGYIFGTNNYSNSQIVSQNGQIFYIPNSLSEVEITGGCILTGAFENCAMIQKISIEQGVSIIEEESFANCNSLREIYVDSAVEIKAYAFAKLCNLEKIKVPIQDYSYSDSEYLWTLYHIGRMFNKEEYGGCDAITQSSKGKGIGSNAGVGSGGGGTYYIPTSLKEIVVDCKNDILGYGALSGIANVEFVINNCTGIAEYSLSRTSIKTFIIPKGLTEIPEGAFSECELLESIVIPYGVTTIQNNAFRGCISLKTIVVPKTLSGIGELSFSGCKSLENIDFIRNCAEEFVIGRNAFIECTGLKKLIIPSNVCSIYYGAFGNCSEISSVTFEDGSTCAYIGGAAFHDCTKLEYVVIPSSALTLGESVFSGDTSLIIYAEFNEKPSRWGNYWNKDNNAVYWLSEWKYDESGFPCPNND
;
A
#
# COMPACT_ATOMS: atom_id res chain seq x y z
N MET A 1 -58.84 15.87 -30.08
CA MET A 1 -58.95 17.35 -30.18
C MET A 1 -60.41 17.77 -30.13
N LYS A 2 -60.68 18.91 -29.49
CA LYS A 2 -61.98 19.52 -29.16
C LYS A 2 -62.70 20.12 -30.39
N ARG A 3 -64.06 20.07 -30.34
CA ARG A 3 -65.07 21.00 -30.93
C ARG A 3 -65.20 20.98 -32.46
N PHE A 4 -66.39 21.00 -33.09
CA PHE A 4 -67.50 21.96 -33.07
C PHE A 4 -68.77 21.23 -33.60
N ARG A 5 -69.99 21.34 -33.03
CA ARG A 5 -71.04 22.37 -33.31
C ARG A 5 -71.35 22.47 -34.84
N LEU A 6 -72.59 22.45 -35.35
CA LEU A 6 -73.80 23.09 -34.87
C LEU A 6 -74.97 22.84 -35.88
N LEU A 7 -76.21 22.77 -35.37
CA LEU A 7 -77.51 23.29 -35.89
C LEU A 7 -77.95 23.00 -37.36
N VAL A 8 -79.22 22.81 -37.79
CA VAL A 8 -80.62 22.76 -37.28
C VAL A 8 -81.52 23.40 -38.37
N VAL A 9 -82.79 22.95 -38.44
CA VAL A 9 -83.97 23.44 -39.22
C VAL A 9 -83.85 23.39 -40.76
N LEU A 10 -84.90 23.16 -41.57
CA LEU A 10 -86.34 23.33 -41.46
C LEU A 10 -87.10 22.11 -42.05
N SER A 11 -88.15 21.57 -41.43
CA SER A 11 -89.52 22.11 -41.33
C SER A 11 -90.19 22.32 -42.69
N LEU A 12 -91.16 21.48 -43.08
CA LEU A 12 -92.59 21.82 -42.97
C LEU A 12 -93.48 20.78 -43.69
N CYS A 13 -94.51 20.36 -42.95
CA CYS A 13 -95.91 20.31 -43.39
C CYS A 13 -96.48 19.12 -44.19
N ILE A 14 -97.46 18.52 -43.49
CA ILE A 14 -98.87 18.32 -43.90
C ILE A 14 -99.09 17.12 -44.84
N LEU A 15 -100.11 16.28 -44.69
CA LEU A 15 -101.16 15.96 -43.71
C LEU A 15 -102.01 14.92 -44.47
N ILE A 16 -102.78 14.12 -43.74
CA ILE A 16 -103.94 13.34 -44.20
C ILE A 16 -103.63 11.89 -44.61
N CYS A 17 -103.60 11.12 -43.53
CA CYS A 17 -104.11 9.77 -43.40
C CYS A 17 -105.65 9.74 -43.52
N CYS A 18 -106.18 8.61 -43.98
CA CYS A 18 -107.51 8.05 -43.70
C CYS A 18 -108.71 8.76 -44.39
N ILE A 19 -109.78 8.08 -44.82
CA ILE A 19 -110.47 6.92 -44.25
C ILE A 19 -111.13 6.08 -45.36
N LEU A 20 -111.13 4.78 -45.08
CA LEU A 20 -112.00 3.69 -45.53
C LEU A 20 -113.48 4.01 -45.82
N CYS A 21 -114.16 2.97 -46.31
CA CYS A 21 -115.60 2.73 -46.29
C CYS A 21 -116.42 3.29 -47.46
N ALA A 22 -116.58 2.39 -48.42
CA ALA A 22 -117.80 2.19 -49.17
C ALA A 22 -119.06 2.21 -48.28
N CYS A 23 -120.11 2.86 -48.77
CA CYS A 23 -121.48 2.39 -48.62
C CYS A 23 -122.31 2.79 -49.84
N SER A 24 -122.98 1.77 -50.41
CA SER A 24 -124.06 1.74 -51.42
C SER A 24 -123.79 2.21 -52.86
N PRO A 25 -123.89 1.29 -53.84
CA PRO A 25 -124.22 1.60 -55.23
C PRO A 25 -125.73 1.39 -55.50
N SER A 26 -126.27 2.26 -56.35
CA SER A 26 -127.37 2.04 -57.30
C SER A 26 -127.20 3.18 -58.30
N ASP A 27 -127.11 3.05 -59.60
CA ASP A 27 -127.16 1.97 -60.58
C ASP A 27 -126.41 2.56 -61.78
N SER A 28 -125.67 1.75 -62.54
CA SER A 28 -125.67 1.73 -64.02
C SER A 28 -124.43 1.03 -64.58
N ASP A 29 -124.73 0.11 -65.48
CA ASP A 29 -123.88 -0.77 -66.28
C ASP A 29 -122.67 -0.09 -66.95
N TYR A 30 -121.50 -0.75 -66.99
CA TYR A 30 -120.93 -1.37 -68.20
C TYR A 30 -119.56 -2.07 -67.92
N ASP A 31 -119.15 -2.89 -68.88
CA ASP A 31 -118.31 -4.12 -68.87
C ASP A 31 -116.76 -4.00 -68.96
N ASP A 32 -116.09 -5.11 -68.57
CA ASP A 32 -114.83 -5.79 -69.00
C ASP A 32 -113.36 -5.30 -68.71
N SER A 33 -112.58 -6.16 -68.00
CA SER A 33 -111.30 -6.80 -68.45
C SER A 33 -110.39 -7.34 -67.31
N SER A 34 -109.80 -8.52 -67.51
CA SER A 34 -108.92 -9.26 -66.58
C SER A 34 -107.45 -8.76 -66.57
N VAL A 35 -106.85 -8.52 -65.40
CA VAL A 35 -105.46 -8.04 -65.25
C VAL A 35 -104.46 -9.21 -65.10
N GLN A 36 -103.38 -9.20 -65.91
CA GLN A 36 -102.29 -10.20 -65.89
C GLN A 36 -101.41 -10.09 -64.61
N LYS A 37 -100.99 -11.23 -64.05
CA LYS A 37 -100.16 -11.32 -62.83
C LYS A 37 -98.95 -12.26 -63.04
N TYR A 38 -97.87 -12.02 -62.28
CA TYR A 38 -96.59 -12.75 -62.35
C TYR A 38 -96.07 -13.13 -60.96
N SER A 39 -95.16 -14.10 -60.90
CA SER A 39 -94.50 -14.53 -59.66
C SER A 39 -93.15 -13.84 -59.44
N VAL A 40 -92.92 -13.35 -58.22
CA VAL A 40 -91.67 -12.75 -57.78
C VAL A 40 -91.07 -13.61 -56.69
N THR A 41 -89.82 -14.04 -56.85
CA THR A 41 -89.11 -14.82 -55.83
C THR A 41 -87.84 -14.11 -55.42
N TRP A 42 -87.67 -13.85 -54.12
CA TRP A 42 -86.46 -13.30 -53.53
C TRP A 42 -85.61 -14.44 -52.98
N LYS A 43 -84.32 -14.46 -53.31
CA LYS A 43 -83.37 -15.48 -52.88
C LYS A 43 -82.13 -14.88 -52.23
N ASN A 44 -81.58 -15.56 -51.23
CA ASN A 44 -80.28 -15.19 -50.68
C ASN A 44 -79.15 -15.59 -51.65
N TYR A 45 -77.91 -15.20 -51.34
CA TYR A 45 -76.72 -15.46 -52.17
C TYR A 45 -76.48 -16.96 -52.48
N ASP A 46 -76.97 -17.86 -51.63
CA ASP A 46 -76.84 -19.32 -51.76
C ASP A 46 -78.03 -19.98 -52.50
N GLY A 47 -78.98 -19.17 -52.98
CA GLY A 47 -80.17 -19.64 -53.69
C GLY A 47 -81.34 -20.02 -52.78
N THR A 48 -81.19 -19.91 -51.46
CA THR A 48 -82.29 -20.10 -50.50
C THR A 48 -83.39 -19.08 -50.76
N VAL A 49 -84.64 -19.53 -50.91
CA VAL A 49 -85.78 -18.63 -51.10
C VAL A 49 -86.08 -17.91 -49.79
N LEU A 50 -86.02 -16.58 -49.82
CA LEU A 50 -86.29 -15.70 -48.69
C LEU A 50 -87.77 -15.29 -48.65
N GLU A 51 -88.35 -14.98 -49.82
CA GLU A 51 -89.74 -14.58 -49.96
C GLU A 51 -90.23 -14.96 -51.37
N LYS A 52 -91.50 -15.33 -51.51
CA LYS A 52 -92.11 -15.63 -52.82
C LYS A 52 -93.54 -15.15 -52.87
N ASP A 53 -93.81 -14.23 -53.79
CA ASP A 53 -95.14 -13.73 -54.11
C ASP A 53 -95.59 -14.31 -55.44
N SER A 54 -96.73 -14.99 -55.45
CA SER A 54 -97.22 -15.70 -56.66
C SER A 54 -98.26 -14.90 -57.45
N GLU A 55 -98.64 -13.69 -56.98
CA GLU A 55 -99.78 -12.91 -57.48
C GLU A 55 -99.45 -11.41 -57.64
N VAL A 56 -98.26 -11.06 -58.14
CA VAL A 56 -97.85 -9.65 -58.32
C VAL A 56 -98.43 -9.10 -59.63
N VAL A 57 -99.10 -7.95 -59.57
CA VAL A 57 -99.82 -7.37 -60.71
C VAL A 57 -98.85 -6.76 -61.73
N TYR A 58 -99.07 -7.03 -63.03
CA TYR A 58 -98.28 -6.47 -64.12
C TYR A 58 -98.10 -4.94 -64.00
N GLY A 59 -96.84 -4.48 -64.13
CA GLY A 59 -96.49 -3.07 -64.09
C GLY A 59 -96.28 -2.48 -62.69
N THR A 60 -96.39 -3.26 -61.61
CA THR A 60 -96.05 -2.84 -60.24
C THR A 60 -94.60 -3.14 -59.88
N VAL A 61 -93.96 -2.29 -59.06
CA VAL A 61 -92.61 -2.53 -58.54
C VAL A 61 -92.73 -3.46 -57.33
N PRO A 62 -92.07 -4.63 -57.32
CA PRO A 62 -92.15 -5.54 -56.19
C PRO A 62 -91.25 -5.05 -55.05
N GLU A 63 -91.74 -5.19 -53.81
CA GLU A 63 -91.01 -4.85 -52.59
C GLU A 63 -90.67 -6.12 -51.81
N TYR A 64 -89.44 -6.23 -51.31
CA TYR A 64 -89.04 -7.30 -50.40
C TYR A 64 -89.34 -6.86 -48.96
N ASN A 65 -90.18 -7.62 -48.27
CA ASN A 65 -90.64 -7.30 -46.91
C ASN A 65 -89.98 -8.18 -45.84
N GLY A 66 -89.16 -9.15 -46.24
CA GLY A 66 -88.38 -9.99 -45.33
C GLY A 66 -87.22 -9.26 -44.63
N ILE A 67 -86.55 -9.97 -43.72
CA ILE A 67 -85.35 -9.45 -43.04
C ILE A 67 -84.19 -9.24 -44.04
N THR A 68 -83.36 -8.22 -43.79
CA THR A 68 -82.18 -7.96 -44.62
C THR A 68 -81.32 -9.22 -44.73
N PRO A 69 -80.99 -9.68 -45.95
CA PRO A 69 -80.18 -10.89 -46.14
C PRO A 69 -78.83 -10.78 -45.43
N THR A 70 -78.38 -11.87 -44.82
CA THR A 70 -77.06 -11.97 -44.19
C THR A 70 -76.21 -13.02 -44.88
N LYS A 71 -74.89 -12.80 -44.86
CA LYS A 71 -73.87 -13.74 -45.31
C LYS A 71 -72.83 -13.90 -44.19
N PRO A 72 -72.57 -15.12 -43.70
CA PRO A 72 -71.59 -15.36 -42.64
C PRO A 72 -70.22 -14.80 -43.00
N SER A 73 -69.54 -14.16 -42.05
CA SER A 73 -68.15 -13.75 -42.24
C SER A 73 -67.22 -14.95 -42.33
N THR A 74 -66.10 -14.76 -43.01
CA THR A 74 -64.96 -15.67 -43.03
C THR A 74 -63.80 -15.03 -42.28
N GLU A 75 -62.68 -15.73 -42.09
CA GLU A 75 -61.46 -15.11 -41.55
C GLU A 75 -60.97 -13.96 -42.46
N ARG A 76 -61.17 -14.08 -43.78
CA ARG A 76 -60.72 -13.08 -44.75
C ARG A 76 -61.66 -11.89 -44.92
N TYR A 77 -62.97 -12.15 -44.96
CA TYR A 77 -63.97 -11.14 -45.33
C TYR A 77 -65.15 -11.08 -44.37
N SER A 78 -65.61 -9.88 -44.12
CA SER A 78 -66.96 -9.59 -43.65
C SER A 78 -67.83 -9.12 -44.82
N TYR A 79 -69.13 -9.41 -44.77
CA TYR A 79 -70.06 -9.16 -45.87
C TYR A 79 -71.22 -8.27 -45.42
N ALA A 80 -71.48 -7.21 -46.19
CA ALA A 80 -72.61 -6.31 -45.97
C ALA A 80 -73.58 -6.39 -47.16
N PHE A 81 -74.88 -6.45 -46.88
CA PHE A 81 -75.90 -6.51 -47.94
C PHE A 81 -75.85 -5.25 -48.81
N ASN A 82 -75.79 -5.43 -50.13
CA ASN A 82 -75.54 -4.39 -51.13
C ASN A 82 -76.64 -4.33 -52.22
N GLY A 83 -77.83 -4.87 -51.94
CA GLY A 83 -78.98 -4.83 -52.83
C GLY A 83 -79.29 -6.14 -53.54
N TRP A 84 -80.10 -6.08 -54.60
CA TRP A 84 -80.64 -7.24 -55.32
C TRP A 84 -80.23 -7.25 -56.79
N THR A 85 -80.08 -8.44 -57.38
CA THR A 85 -79.89 -8.63 -58.82
C THR A 85 -80.92 -9.62 -59.40
N PRO A 86 -81.55 -9.33 -60.57
CA PRO A 86 -81.43 -8.10 -61.35
C PRO A 86 -81.96 -6.88 -60.58
N THR A 87 -81.67 -5.66 -61.05
CA THR A 87 -82.16 -4.43 -60.41
C THR A 87 -83.69 -4.45 -60.35
N ILE A 88 -84.26 -4.06 -59.21
CA ILE A 88 -85.71 -4.08 -59.01
C ILE A 88 -86.37 -3.08 -59.97
N VAL A 89 -87.24 -3.60 -60.83
CA VAL A 89 -88.02 -2.85 -61.82
C VAL A 89 -89.47 -3.36 -61.83
N PRO A 90 -90.43 -2.62 -62.43
CA PRO A 90 -91.81 -3.08 -62.55
C PRO A 90 -91.90 -4.46 -63.21
N VAL A 91 -92.69 -5.37 -62.63
CA VAL A 91 -92.79 -6.74 -63.15
C VAL A 91 -93.54 -6.80 -64.47
N THR A 92 -92.86 -7.33 -65.50
CA THR A 92 -93.45 -7.63 -66.81
C THR A 92 -93.51 -9.13 -67.09
N GLU A 93 -92.82 -9.94 -66.27
CA GLU A 93 -92.73 -11.40 -66.31
C GLU A 93 -92.38 -11.96 -64.92
N ASP A 94 -92.37 -13.28 -64.77
CA ASP A 94 -91.89 -13.94 -63.55
C ASP A 94 -90.40 -13.62 -63.34
N VAL A 95 -90.02 -13.14 -62.14
CA VAL A 95 -88.65 -12.69 -61.86
C VAL A 95 -88.13 -13.23 -60.53
N VAL A 96 -86.83 -13.52 -60.52
CA VAL A 96 -86.11 -13.96 -59.32
C VAL A 96 -85.04 -12.94 -58.96
N TYR A 97 -85.14 -12.33 -57.79
CA TYR A 97 -84.16 -11.40 -57.24
C TYR A 97 -83.22 -12.12 -56.29
N THR A 98 -81.91 -11.95 -56.47
CA THR A 98 -80.88 -12.57 -55.63
C THR A 98 -80.08 -11.53 -54.86
N ALA A 99 -79.93 -11.70 -53.55
CA ALA A 99 -79.21 -10.80 -52.66
C ALA A 99 -77.72 -10.69 -53.07
N GLN A 100 -77.20 -9.46 -53.11
CA GLN A 100 -75.80 -9.15 -53.37
C GLN A 100 -75.14 -8.63 -52.08
N PHE A 101 -73.84 -8.90 -51.93
CA PHE A 101 -73.07 -8.48 -50.76
C PHE A 101 -71.78 -7.79 -51.19
N ALA A 102 -71.46 -6.66 -50.57
CA ALA A 102 -70.14 -6.04 -50.63
C ALA A 102 -69.23 -6.74 -49.61
N GLU A 103 -67.99 -7.02 -50.00
CA GLU A 103 -66.99 -7.65 -49.14
C GLU A 103 -66.00 -6.62 -48.60
N THR A 104 -65.67 -6.75 -47.31
CA THR A 104 -64.66 -5.94 -46.63
C THR A 104 -63.63 -6.88 -46.02
N THR A 105 -62.34 -6.65 -46.29
CA THR A 105 -61.25 -7.45 -45.70
C THR A 105 -61.20 -7.23 -44.18
N ASN A 106 -61.16 -8.29 -43.39
CA ASN A 106 -61.02 -8.18 -41.93
C ASN A 106 -59.61 -7.70 -41.55
N THR A 107 -59.49 -7.01 -40.41
CA THR A 107 -58.22 -6.60 -39.81
C THR A 107 -57.99 -7.28 -38.46
N TYR A 108 -56.72 -7.37 -38.05
CA TYR A 108 -56.28 -8.06 -36.82
C TYR A 108 -55.19 -7.26 -36.10
N SER A 109 -55.04 -7.51 -34.80
CA SER A 109 -54.02 -6.85 -33.98
C SER A 109 -52.70 -7.63 -33.94
N VAL A 110 -51.59 -6.93 -34.18
CA VAL A 110 -50.22 -7.45 -34.04
C VAL A 110 -49.55 -6.72 -32.88
N ILE A 111 -48.95 -7.47 -31.95
CA ILE A 111 -48.18 -6.92 -30.83
C ILE A 111 -46.75 -7.43 -30.95
N TRP A 112 -45.78 -6.55 -30.83
CA TRP A 112 -44.37 -6.89 -30.73
C TRP A 112 -43.93 -6.67 -29.30
N GLU A 113 -43.31 -7.66 -28.67
CA GLU A 113 -42.86 -7.58 -27.28
C GLU A 113 -41.41 -8.07 -27.14
N ASN A 114 -40.68 -7.51 -26.18
CA ASN A 114 -39.33 -7.93 -25.87
C ASN A 114 -39.33 -9.26 -25.09
N TYR A 115 -38.14 -9.84 -24.85
CA TYR A 115 -37.97 -11.12 -24.16
C TYR A 115 -38.59 -11.18 -22.76
N ASP A 116 -38.79 -10.04 -22.11
CA ASP A 116 -39.35 -9.88 -20.76
C ASP A 116 -40.86 -9.55 -20.76
N GLY A 117 -41.50 -9.52 -21.94
CA GLY A 117 -42.91 -9.17 -22.11
C GLY A 117 -43.20 -7.67 -22.21
N THR A 118 -42.16 -6.82 -22.26
CA THR A 118 -42.32 -5.39 -22.52
C THR A 118 -42.85 -5.17 -23.94
N ILE A 119 -43.99 -4.50 -24.09
CA ILE A 119 -44.55 -4.19 -25.41
C ILE A 119 -43.67 -3.14 -26.10
N LEU A 120 -43.15 -3.50 -27.27
CA LEU A 120 -42.29 -2.66 -28.11
C LEU A 120 -43.08 -1.90 -29.17
N GLU A 121 -44.08 -2.53 -29.79
CA GLU A 121 -44.94 -1.93 -30.82
C GLU A 121 -46.31 -2.63 -30.85
N LYS A 122 -47.36 -1.91 -31.26
CA LYS A 122 -48.71 -2.48 -31.39
C LYS A 122 -49.47 -1.89 -32.57
N ASP A 123 -49.82 -2.75 -33.52
CA ASP A 123 -50.65 -2.45 -34.68
C ASP A 123 -52.05 -3.01 -34.49
N ASN A 124 -53.07 -2.16 -34.53
CA ASN A 124 -54.45 -2.60 -34.24
C ASN A 124 -55.28 -2.95 -35.48
N GLU A 125 -54.81 -2.64 -36.69
CA GLU A 125 -55.60 -2.71 -37.93
C GLU A 125 -54.84 -3.33 -39.13
N VAL A 126 -54.11 -4.43 -38.94
CA VAL A 126 -53.39 -5.12 -40.04
C VAL A 126 -54.36 -5.99 -40.85
N ALA A 127 -54.44 -5.83 -42.18
CA ALA A 127 -55.43 -6.55 -42.99
C ALA A 127 -55.11 -8.05 -43.16
N TYR A 128 -56.14 -8.88 -43.30
CA TYR A 128 -55.98 -10.31 -43.53
C TYR A 128 -55.09 -10.60 -44.74
N GLY A 129 -54.05 -11.41 -44.52
CA GLY A 129 -53.09 -11.81 -45.55
C GLY A 129 -51.91 -10.86 -45.75
N GLU A 130 -51.84 -9.75 -45.01
CA GLU A 130 -50.65 -8.89 -44.98
C GLU A 130 -49.56 -9.49 -44.08
N VAL A 131 -48.30 -9.33 -44.48
CA VAL A 131 -47.14 -9.68 -43.64
C VAL A 131 -46.85 -8.48 -42.75
N PRO A 132 -46.88 -8.63 -41.42
CA PRO A 132 -46.64 -7.52 -40.53
C PRO A 132 -45.13 -7.23 -40.45
N GLU A 133 -44.79 -5.95 -40.40
CA GLU A 133 -43.40 -5.46 -40.29
C GLU A 133 -43.22 -4.74 -38.96
N TYR A 134 -42.12 -5.00 -38.27
CA TYR A 134 -41.73 -4.28 -37.06
C TYR A 134 -40.91 -3.05 -37.44
N ASN A 135 -41.37 -1.86 -37.05
CA ASN A 135 -40.75 -0.58 -37.42
C ASN A 135 -40.02 0.09 -36.26
N GLY A 136 -40.06 -0.50 -35.06
CA GLY A 136 -39.35 0.00 -33.89
C GLY A 136 -37.84 -0.26 -33.88
N ILE A 137 -37.17 0.19 -32.82
CA ILE A 137 -35.73 -0.05 -32.61
C ILE A 137 -35.44 -1.54 -32.41
N THR A 138 -34.29 -2.02 -32.90
CA THR A 138 -33.91 -3.43 -32.72
C THR A 138 -33.94 -3.80 -31.24
N PRO A 139 -34.65 -4.87 -30.83
CA PRO A 139 -34.75 -5.25 -29.42
C PRO A 139 -33.38 -5.49 -28.79
N THR A 140 -33.20 -5.05 -27.56
CA THR A 140 -31.98 -5.26 -26.78
C THR A 140 -32.24 -6.12 -25.55
N LYS A 141 -31.21 -6.86 -25.13
CA LYS A 141 -31.19 -7.61 -23.87
C LYS A 141 -29.89 -7.24 -23.14
N PRO A 142 -29.95 -6.74 -21.89
CA PRO A 142 -28.77 -6.31 -21.15
C PRO A 142 -27.73 -7.43 -21.06
N SER A 143 -26.46 -7.09 -21.30
CA SER A 143 -25.35 -8.00 -21.06
C SER A 143 -25.19 -8.25 -19.56
N THR A 144 -24.59 -9.40 -19.24
CA THR A 144 -24.14 -9.75 -17.89
C THR A 144 -22.63 -9.88 -17.92
N GLY A 145 -21.97 -10.07 -16.77
CA GLY A 145 -20.54 -10.43 -16.77
C GLY A 145 -20.26 -11.70 -17.60
N ARG A 146 -21.19 -12.66 -17.62
CA ARG A 146 -21.00 -13.94 -18.32
C ARG A 146 -21.35 -13.91 -19.81
N TYR A 147 -22.45 -13.26 -20.18
CA TYR A 147 -23.02 -13.34 -21.52
C TYR A 147 -23.35 -11.97 -22.11
N SER A 148 -23.11 -11.83 -23.41
CA SER A 148 -23.71 -10.83 -24.29
C SER A 148 -24.80 -11.48 -25.14
N TYR A 149 -25.75 -10.66 -25.60
CA TYR A 149 -26.93 -11.13 -26.33
C TYR A 149 -27.09 -10.35 -27.63
N SER A 150 -27.35 -11.06 -28.74
CA SER A 150 -27.64 -10.47 -30.04
C SER A 150 -29.04 -10.86 -30.50
N PHE A 151 -29.79 -9.91 -31.03
CA PHE A 151 -31.15 -10.15 -31.51
C PHE A 151 -31.15 -11.17 -32.67
N ASN A 152 -31.95 -12.21 -32.55
CA ASN A 152 -32.02 -13.35 -33.48
C ASN A 152 -33.38 -13.46 -34.20
N GLY A 153 -34.23 -12.43 -34.09
CA GLY A 153 -35.55 -12.40 -34.72
C GLY A 153 -36.70 -12.63 -33.75
N TRP A 154 -37.86 -12.99 -34.30
CA TRP A 154 -39.13 -13.04 -33.58
C TRP A 154 -39.69 -14.46 -33.52
N THR A 155 -40.37 -14.79 -32.41
CA THR A 155 -41.18 -16.00 -32.28
C THR A 155 -42.63 -15.63 -31.97
N PRO A 156 -43.64 -16.23 -32.62
CA PRO A 156 -43.55 -17.18 -33.72
C PRO A 156 -42.95 -16.54 -34.99
N THR A 157 -42.56 -17.35 -35.99
CA THR A 157 -42.04 -16.84 -37.27
C THR A 157 -43.05 -15.90 -37.93
N ILE A 158 -42.58 -14.78 -38.45
CA ILE A 158 -43.44 -13.78 -39.12
C ILE A 158 -44.05 -14.41 -40.37
N VAL A 159 -45.39 -14.43 -40.39
CA VAL A 159 -46.20 -14.95 -41.49
C VAL A 159 -47.39 -14.02 -41.76
N PRO A 160 -48.05 -14.11 -42.94
CA PRO A 160 -49.25 -13.35 -43.22
C PRO A 160 -50.31 -13.48 -42.12
N VAL A 161 -50.87 -12.36 -41.69
CA VAL A 161 -51.81 -12.31 -40.57
C VAL A 161 -53.15 -12.94 -40.96
N THR A 162 -53.57 -13.94 -40.20
CA THR A 162 -54.90 -14.56 -40.30
C THR A 162 -55.72 -14.44 -39.01
N LYS A 163 -55.09 -13.96 -37.93
CA LYS A 163 -55.66 -13.75 -36.60
C LYS A 163 -54.76 -12.81 -35.78
N ASN A 164 -55.23 -12.34 -34.62
CA ASN A 164 -54.39 -11.59 -33.68
C ASN A 164 -53.15 -12.41 -33.28
N VAL A 165 -51.97 -11.76 -33.27
CA VAL A 165 -50.69 -12.41 -32.98
C VAL A 165 -49.80 -11.52 -32.12
N VAL A 166 -49.02 -12.15 -31.25
CA VAL A 166 -47.96 -11.52 -30.47
C VAL A 166 -46.63 -12.11 -30.92
N TYR A 167 -45.68 -11.27 -31.27
CA TYR A 167 -44.31 -11.62 -31.64
C TYR A 167 -43.36 -11.25 -30.50
N THR A 168 -42.65 -12.23 -29.96
CA THR A 168 -41.69 -12.05 -28.87
C THR A 168 -40.27 -12.07 -29.41
N ALA A 169 -39.44 -11.10 -29.03
CA ALA A 169 -38.04 -11.01 -29.44
C ALA A 169 -37.23 -12.23 -28.94
N GLN A 170 -36.33 -12.75 -29.78
CA GLN A 170 -35.41 -13.84 -29.45
C GLN A 170 -33.96 -13.35 -29.54
N PHE A 171 -33.08 -13.93 -28.73
CA PHE A 171 -31.67 -13.53 -28.67
C PHE A 171 -30.75 -14.75 -28.70
N ASN A 172 -29.65 -14.66 -29.44
CA ASN A 172 -28.52 -15.57 -29.33
C ASN A 172 -27.64 -15.13 -28.15
N GLU A 173 -27.19 -16.08 -27.35
CA GLU A 173 -26.23 -15.83 -26.27
C GLU A 173 -24.79 -16.07 -26.76
N SER A 174 -23.85 -15.27 -26.26
CA SER A 174 -22.43 -15.41 -26.51
C SER A 174 -21.67 -15.17 -25.21
N THR A 175 -20.76 -16.06 -24.84
CA THR A 175 -19.92 -15.91 -23.65
C THR A 175 -19.00 -14.72 -23.83
N ASN A 176 -18.93 -13.83 -22.85
CA ASN A 176 -18.00 -12.71 -22.88
C ASN A 176 -16.56 -13.19 -22.72
N THR A 177 -15.64 -12.47 -23.33
CA THR A 177 -14.20 -12.67 -23.17
C THR A 177 -13.57 -11.46 -22.50
N TYR A 178 -12.45 -11.68 -21.81
CA TYR A 178 -11.73 -10.67 -21.04
C TYR A 178 -10.23 -10.73 -21.34
N SER A 179 -9.56 -9.60 -21.11
CA SER A 179 -8.13 -9.48 -21.28
C SER A 179 -7.37 -9.91 -20.01
N VAL A 180 -6.43 -10.83 -20.18
CA VAL A 180 -5.50 -11.27 -19.14
C VAL A 180 -4.08 -10.83 -19.52
N ILE A 181 -3.46 -10.02 -18.67
CA ILE A 181 -2.10 -9.53 -18.88
C ILE A 181 -1.19 -10.08 -17.78
N TRP A 182 -0.15 -10.78 -18.17
CA TRP A 182 0.91 -11.24 -17.27
C TRP A 182 2.07 -10.27 -17.33
N LYS A 183 2.51 -9.75 -16.19
CA LYS A 183 3.63 -8.81 -16.06
C LYS A 183 4.72 -9.35 -15.16
N ASN A 184 5.96 -9.04 -15.48
CA ASN A 184 7.07 -9.27 -14.57
C ASN A 184 7.08 -8.23 -13.43
N TYR A 185 7.94 -8.44 -12.42
CA TYR A 185 8.07 -7.55 -11.25
C TYR A 185 8.39 -6.08 -11.59
N ASP A 186 9.02 -5.83 -12.74
CA ASP A 186 9.41 -4.50 -13.22
C ASP A 186 8.34 -3.84 -14.12
N GLY A 187 7.20 -4.51 -14.30
CA GLY A 187 6.10 -4.03 -15.14
C GLY A 187 6.17 -4.46 -16.61
N THR A 188 7.24 -5.17 -17.02
CA THR A 188 7.36 -5.71 -18.39
C THR A 188 6.23 -6.69 -18.67
N ILE A 189 5.51 -6.53 -19.78
CA ILE A 189 4.46 -7.47 -20.19
C ILE A 189 5.13 -8.75 -20.71
N LEU A 190 4.79 -9.88 -20.10
CA LEU A 190 5.30 -11.20 -20.42
C LEU A 190 4.39 -11.93 -21.42
N GLU A 191 3.08 -11.86 -21.19
CA GLU A 191 2.05 -12.46 -22.04
C GLU A 191 0.77 -11.63 -21.95
N LYS A 192 0.03 -11.58 -23.04
CA LYS A 192 -1.27 -10.92 -23.11
C LYS A 192 -2.23 -11.79 -23.91
N ASP A 193 -3.29 -12.23 -23.27
CA ASP A 193 -4.44 -12.82 -23.93
C ASP A 193 -5.60 -11.81 -23.90
N ASN A 194 -6.26 -11.60 -25.03
CA ASN A 194 -7.35 -10.62 -25.15
C ASN A 194 -8.72 -11.31 -25.21
N GLU A 195 -8.78 -12.64 -25.31
CA GLU A 195 -10.01 -13.37 -25.61
C GLU A 195 -10.27 -14.56 -24.64
N VAL A 196 -9.96 -14.41 -23.34
CA VAL A 196 -10.21 -15.46 -22.34
C VAL A 196 -11.68 -15.47 -21.93
N ALA A 197 -12.38 -16.60 -22.08
CA ALA A 197 -13.81 -16.66 -21.82
C ALA A 197 -14.15 -16.53 -20.31
N TYR A 198 -15.31 -15.92 -20.01
CA TYR A 198 -15.80 -15.79 -18.64
C TYR A 198 -15.84 -17.14 -17.91
N GLY A 199 -15.24 -17.19 -16.73
CA GLY A 199 -15.20 -18.37 -15.86
C GLY A 199 -14.08 -19.36 -16.18
N GLU A 200 -13.27 -19.12 -17.21
CA GLU A 200 -12.05 -19.89 -17.44
C GLU A 200 -10.95 -19.48 -16.46
N VAL A 201 -10.15 -20.46 -16.02
CA VAL A 201 -8.96 -20.21 -15.21
C VAL A 201 -7.82 -19.91 -16.18
N PRO A 202 -7.25 -18.69 -16.15
CA PRO A 202 -6.24 -18.32 -17.11
C PRO A 202 -4.93 -19.00 -16.77
N GLU A 203 -4.28 -19.55 -17.80
CA GLU A 203 -2.98 -20.20 -17.68
C GLU A 203 -1.90 -19.30 -18.29
N TYR A 204 -0.81 -19.12 -17.58
CA TYR A 204 0.38 -18.48 -18.13
C TYR A 204 1.20 -19.52 -18.87
N ASN A 205 1.35 -19.33 -20.18
CA ASN A 205 2.06 -20.26 -21.07
C ASN A 205 3.45 -19.73 -21.47
N GLY A 206 3.79 -18.50 -21.07
CA GLY A 206 5.11 -17.92 -21.26
C GLY A 206 6.23 -18.61 -20.46
N ILE A 207 7.45 -18.16 -20.70
CA ILE A 207 8.61 -18.62 -19.92
C ILE A 207 8.47 -18.19 -18.45
N THR A 208 8.87 -19.04 -17.50
CA THR A 208 8.83 -18.71 -16.06
C THR A 208 9.47 -17.34 -15.82
N PRO A 209 8.77 -16.40 -15.16
CA PRO A 209 9.31 -15.06 -14.93
C PRO A 209 10.63 -15.11 -14.18
N THR A 210 11.57 -14.25 -14.57
CA THR A 210 12.87 -14.14 -13.91
C THR A 210 13.07 -12.75 -13.34
N LYS A 211 13.68 -12.70 -12.16
CA LYS A 211 14.21 -11.47 -11.56
C LYS A 211 15.72 -11.61 -11.43
N PRO A 212 16.52 -10.64 -11.94
CA PRO A 212 17.97 -10.69 -11.83
C PRO A 212 18.39 -10.84 -10.37
N SER A 213 19.27 -11.79 -10.09
CA SER A 213 19.91 -11.90 -8.78
C SER A 213 20.77 -10.67 -8.51
N THR A 214 20.89 -10.31 -7.23
CA THR A 214 21.88 -9.36 -6.74
C THR A 214 23.06 -10.12 -6.16
N GLU A 215 24.08 -9.44 -5.65
CA GLU A 215 25.14 -10.09 -4.88
C GLU A 215 24.57 -10.71 -3.57
N ARG A 216 23.55 -10.08 -2.97
CA ARG A 216 22.97 -10.53 -1.69
C ARG A 216 21.86 -11.57 -1.82
N TYR A 217 21.02 -11.47 -2.85
CA TYR A 217 19.81 -12.28 -2.97
C TYR A 217 19.66 -12.91 -4.35
N SER A 218 19.17 -14.15 -4.36
CA SER A 218 18.57 -14.82 -5.51
C SER A 218 17.05 -14.79 -5.35
N TYR A 219 16.37 -14.81 -6.50
CA TYR A 219 14.93 -14.65 -6.55
C TYR A 219 14.32 -15.85 -7.28
N ALA A 220 13.51 -16.63 -6.57
CA ALA A 220 12.74 -17.72 -7.14
C ALA A 220 11.32 -17.25 -7.40
N PHE A 221 10.79 -17.51 -8.60
CA PHE A 221 9.41 -17.21 -8.91
C PHE A 221 8.47 -17.96 -7.94
N ASN A 222 7.64 -17.22 -7.23
CA ASN A 222 6.78 -17.71 -6.15
C ASN A 222 5.28 -17.57 -6.47
N GLY A 223 4.95 -17.48 -7.76
CA GLY A 223 3.57 -17.35 -8.24
C GLY A 223 3.19 -15.92 -8.63
N TRP A 224 1.90 -15.70 -8.76
CA TRP A 224 1.33 -14.47 -9.30
C TRP A 224 0.51 -13.73 -8.25
N THR A 225 0.49 -12.41 -8.34
CA THR A 225 -0.47 -11.56 -7.60
C THR A 225 -1.30 -10.73 -8.59
N PRO A 226 -2.63 -10.68 -8.44
CA PRO A 226 -3.45 -11.41 -7.48
C PRO A 226 -3.42 -12.93 -7.73
N THR A 227 -3.94 -13.73 -6.79
CA THR A 227 -4.02 -15.20 -6.96
C THR A 227 -4.83 -15.54 -8.21
N ILE A 228 -4.37 -16.53 -8.98
CA ILE A 228 -5.09 -16.98 -10.18
C ILE A 228 -6.43 -17.58 -9.78
N VAL A 229 -7.50 -17.04 -10.35
CA VAL A 229 -8.90 -17.42 -10.14
C VAL A 229 -9.63 -17.36 -11.48
N PRO A 230 -10.80 -18.00 -11.62
CA PRO A 230 -11.62 -17.87 -12.83
C PRO A 230 -11.85 -16.40 -13.22
N VAL A 231 -11.66 -16.09 -14.49
CA VAL A 231 -11.75 -14.73 -15.03
C VAL A 231 -13.20 -14.26 -15.04
N THR A 232 -13.45 -13.12 -14.42
CA THR A 232 -14.76 -12.46 -14.41
C THR A 232 -14.71 -11.02 -14.93
N GLU A 233 -13.50 -10.48 -15.10
CA GLU A 233 -13.17 -9.13 -15.58
C GLU A 233 -11.74 -9.10 -16.11
N ASP A 234 -11.33 -8.01 -16.76
CA ASP A 234 -9.94 -7.82 -17.19
C ASP A 234 -8.99 -7.86 -15.98
N VAL A 235 -7.90 -8.63 -16.06
CA VAL A 235 -7.00 -8.85 -14.94
C VAL A 235 -5.53 -8.76 -15.34
N VAL A 236 -4.73 -8.17 -14.46
CA VAL A 236 -3.28 -8.11 -14.59
C VAL A 236 -2.62 -8.92 -13.48
N TYR A 237 -1.92 -9.99 -13.84
CA TYR A 237 -1.11 -10.79 -12.94
C TYR A 237 0.33 -10.31 -12.93
N THR A 238 0.87 -10.00 -11.76
CA THR A 238 2.26 -9.58 -11.59
C THR A 238 3.07 -10.69 -10.92
N ALA A 239 4.20 -11.06 -11.51
CA ALA A 239 5.08 -12.09 -10.99
C ALA A 239 5.59 -11.73 -9.59
N GLN A 240 5.50 -12.68 -8.65
CA GLN A 240 6.05 -12.56 -7.31
C GLN A 240 7.29 -13.43 -7.19
N PHE A 241 8.23 -13.00 -6.34
CA PHE A 241 9.48 -13.69 -6.13
C PHE A 241 9.75 -13.86 -4.64
N ALA A 242 10.08 -15.08 -4.23
CA ALA A 242 10.67 -15.34 -2.92
C ALA A 242 12.16 -15.01 -3.00
N GLU A 243 12.68 -14.32 -1.98
CA GLU A 243 14.10 -14.05 -1.87
C GLU A 243 14.79 -15.13 -1.05
N THR A 244 15.98 -15.51 -1.48
CA THR A 244 16.88 -16.39 -0.76
C THR A 244 18.23 -15.68 -0.68
N ILE A 245 18.81 -15.62 0.51
CA ILE A 245 20.16 -15.05 0.67
C ILE A 245 21.11 -15.91 -0.15
N ASN A 246 21.89 -15.28 -1.03
CA ASN A 246 22.87 -16.01 -1.83
C ASN A 246 23.92 -16.61 -0.92
N THR A 247 24.31 -17.83 -1.26
CA THR A 247 25.48 -18.46 -0.69
C THR A 247 26.62 -18.47 -1.70
N TYR A 248 27.84 -18.42 -1.19
CA TYR A 248 29.05 -18.42 -1.99
C TYR A 248 29.99 -19.51 -1.53
N SER A 249 30.82 -19.97 -2.46
CA SER A 249 31.87 -20.94 -2.19
C SER A 249 33.10 -20.25 -1.62
N VAL A 250 33.46 -20.63 -0.40
CA VAL A 250 34.73 -20.25 0.23
C VAL A 250 35.65 -21.45 0.16
N ILE A 251 36.74 -21.33 -0.60
CA ILE A 251 37.72 -22.39 -0.76
C ILE A 251 39.01 -21.99 -0.05
N TRP A 252 39.39 -22.76 0.94
CA TRP A 252 40.64 -22.61 1.65
C TRP A 252 41.65 -23.56 1.01
N LYS A 253 42.72 -23.01 0.45
CA LYS A 253 43.80 -23.79 -0.18
C LYS A 253 45.09 -23.65 0.60
N ASN A 254 45.88 -24.72 0.58
CA ASN A 254 47.26 -24.67 1.02
C ASN A 254 48.14 -23.92 0.01
N TYR A 255 49.38 -23.60 0.39
CA TYR A 255 50.32 -22.87 -0.46
C TYR A 255 50.63 -23.55 -1.80
N ASP A 256 50.51 -24.87 -1.88
CA ASP A 256 50.77 -25.68 -3.09
C ASP A 256 49.51 -25.87 -3.96
N GLY A 257 48.40 -25.25 -3.57
CA GLY A 257 47.11 -25.33 -4.27
C GLY A 257 46.23 -26.50 -3.83
N THR A 258 46.69 -27.35 -2.91
CA THR A 258 45.86 -28.43 -2.31
C THR A 258 44.68 -27.81 -1.57
N ILE A 259 43.46 -28.30 -1.82
CA ILE A 259 42.26 -27.82 -1.12
C ILE A 259 42.28 -28.37 0.31
N LEU A 260 42.19 -27.47 1.29
CA LEU A 260 42.15 -27.80 2.72
C LEU A 260 40.72 -27.91 3.24
N GLU A 261 39.88 -26.95 2.86
CA GLU A 261 38.46 -26.89 3.22
C GLU A 261 37.70 -26.21 2.08
N THR A 262 36.42 -26.55 1.97
CA THR A 262 35.52 -25.94 1.00
C THR A 262 34.15 -25.83 1.64
N ASP A 263 33.74 -24.59 1.85
CA ASP A 263 32.40 -24.24 2.32
C ASP A 263 31.60 -23.79 1.11
N ASN A 264 30.75 -24.66 0.57
CA ASN A 264 30.03 -24.37 -0.68
C ASN A 264 28.78 -23.49 -0.48
N GLU A 265 28.40 -23.21 0.77
CA GLU A 265 27.11 -22.58 1.10
C GLU A 265 27.22 -21.48 2.18
N VAL A 266 28.23 -20.61 2.12
CA VAL A 266 28.35 -19.49 3.08
C VAL A 266 27.45 -18.33 2.67
N GLU A 267 26.49 -17.94 3.52
CA GLU A 267 25.56 -16.84 3.26
C GLU A 267 26.25 -15.48 3.09
N TYR A 268 25.76 -14.67 2.15
CA TYR A 268 26.24 -13.31 1.90
C TYR A 268 26.28 -12.46 3.18
N GLY A 269 27.39 -11.77 3.39
CA GLY A 269 27.59 -10.85 4.50
C GLY A 269 28.01 -11.52 5.81
N LEU A 270 28.05 -12.86 5.88
CA LEU A 270 28.67 -13.55 7.00
C LEU A 270 30.19 -13.51 6.87
N MET A 271 30.86 -13.48 8.03
CA MET A 271 32.30 -13.63 8.09
C MET A 271 32.64 -15.12 7.90
N PRO A 272 33.47 -15.50 6.91
CA PRO A 272 33.81 -16.89 6.72
C PRO A 272 34.84 -17.34 7.77
N GLU A 273 34.63 -18.54 8.32
CA GLU A 273 35.51 -19.15 9.32
C GLU A 273 36.19 -20.38 8.74
N TYR A 274 37.48 -20.55 9.01
CA TYR A 274 38.22 -21.75 8.64
C TYR A 274 38.24 -22.73 9.81
N ASN A 275 37.62 -23.90 9.65
CA ASN A 275 37.48 -24.93 10.68
C ASN A 275 38.35 -26.16 10.43
N GLY A 276 39.01 -26.22 9.27
CA GLY A 276 39.94 -27.28 8.90
C GLY A 276 41.19 -27.35 9.78
N ALA A 277 41.92 -28.46 9.65
CA ALA A 277 43.20 -28.61 10.31
C ALA A 277 44.19 -27.56 9.77
N MET A 278 44.79 -26.75 10.66
CA MET A 278 45.71 -25.66 10.32
C MET A 278 46.59 -26.00 9.09
N PRO A 279 46.66 -25.13 8.06
CA PRO A 279 47.46 -25.36 6.88
C PRO A 279 48.90 -25.75 7.26
N ILE A 280 49.39 -26.86 6.71
CA ILE A 280 50.75 -27.34 6.95
C ILE A 280 51.52 -27.27 5.65
N LYS A 281 52.65 -26.56 5.69
CA LYS A 281 53.68 -26.67 4.68
C LYS A 281 54.81 -27.49 5.27
N GLY A 282 55.09 -28.62 4.63
CA GLY A 282 56.15 -29.53 5.08
C GLY A 282 57.47 -28.78 5.17
N ASP A 283 58.09 -28.81 6.33
CA ASP A 283 59.40 -28.21 6.53
C ASP A 283 60.41 -28.81 5.54
N ASP A 284 61.17 -27.96 4.85
CA ASP A 284 62.31 -28.43 4.07
C ASP A 284 63.57 -28.53 4.95
N ASP A 285 64.72 -28.82 4.35
CA ASP A 285 65.99 -28.98 5.09
C ASP A 285 66.46 -27.69 5.79
N ILE A 286 65.87 -26.54 5.45
CA ILE A 286 66.32 -25.20 5.83
C ILE A 286 65.22 -24.44 6.58
N PHE A 287 63.96 -24.58 6.18
CA PHE A 287 62.84 -23.77 6.66
C PHE A 287 61.74 -24.60 7.34
N ARG A 288 61.31 -24.15 8.52
CA ARG A 288 59.96 -24.40 9.05
C ARG A 288 59.01 -23.44 8.38
N TYR A 289 57.80 -23.88 8.10
CA TYR A 289 56.80 -23.00 7.55
C TYR A 289 55.65 -22.86 8.53
N SER A 290 55.52 -21.66 9.07
CA SER A 290 54.41 -21.31 9.96
C SER A 290 53.35 -20.60 9.15
N PHE A 291 52.12 -21.08 9.24
CA PHE A 291 50.98 -20.40 8.66
C PHE A 291 50.81 -19.02 9.33
N ILE A 292 50.84 -17.94 8.54
CA ILE A 292 50.75 -16.55 9.03
C ILE A 292 49.40 -15.90 8.75
N GLY A 293 48.47 -16.66 8.17
CA GLY A 293 47.20 -16.16 7.70
C GLY A 293 47.04 -16.36 6.21
N TRP A 294 45.96 -15.82 5.67
CA TRP A 294 45.60 -15.98 4.28
C TRP A 294 46.17 -14.83 3.45
N ASP A 295 46.23 -15.03 2.14
CA ASP A 295 46.69 -14.02 1.17
C ASP A 295 45.79 -12.79 1.10
N LYS A 296 44.57 -12.89 1.61
CA LYS A 296 43.54 -11.84 1.64
C LYS A 296 43.04 -11.67 3.06
N GLU A 297 42.66 -10.44 3.40
CA GLU A 297 41.93 -10.16 4.63
C GLU A 297 40.61 -10.94 4.64
N ILE A 298 40.29 -11.54 5.79
CA ILE A 298 39.01 -12.19 5.99
C ILE A 298 37.98 -11.09 6.19
N ALA A 299 37.02 -11.03 5.28
CA ALA A 299 35.98 -10.01 5.24
C ALA A 299 34.63 -10.70 4.96
N PRO A 300 33.50 -10.02 5.25
CA PRO A 300 32.17 -10.54 4.93
C PRO A 300 32.07 -11.03 3.47
N VAL A 301 31.52 -12.23 3.28
CA VAL A 301 31.48 -12.86 1.95
C VAL A 301 30.51 -12.10 1.03
N VAL A 302 31.00 -11.68 -0.13
CA VAL A 302 30.20 -11.01 -1.18
C VAL A 302 30.24 -11.71 -2.54
N SER A 303 31.15 -12.67 -2.72
CA SER A 303 31.32 -13.48 -3.93
C SER A 303 32.13 -14.74 -3.63
N ASP A 304 32.20 -15.70 -4.57
CA ASP A 304 33.09 -16.87 -4.46
C ASP A 304 34.53 -16.42 -4.21
N ILE A 305 35.15 -16.96 -3.18
CA ILE A 305 36.48 -16.52 -2.75
C ILE A 305 37.36 -17.70 -2.45
N ILE A 306 38.62 -17.58 -2.88
CA ILE A 306 39.67 -18.54 -2.57
C ILE A 306 40.67 -17.82 -1.67
N TYR A 307 40.90 -18.40 -0.50
CA TYR A 307 41.97 -18.02 0.41
C TYR A 307 43.11 -19.01 0.26
N ILE A 308 44.31 -18.49 0.00
CA ILE A 308 45.52 -19.29 -0.16
C ILE A 308 46.40 -19.09 1.05
N ALA A 309 46.70 -20.19 1.73
CA ALA A 309 47.46 -20.16 2.96
C ALA A 309 48.84 -19.55 2.72
N GLN A 310 49.13 -18.46 3.43
CA GLN A 310 50.45 -17.85 3.43
C GLN A 310 51.26 -18.41 4.58
N PHE A 311 52.50 -18.71 4.26
CA PHE A 311 53.45 -19.20 5.24
C PHE A 311 54.60 -18.22 5.31
N SER A 312 54.96 -17.86 6.54
CA SER A 312 56.28 -17.35 6.75
C SER A 312 57.27 -18.51 6.75
N SER A 313 58.39 -18.32 6.05
CA SER A 313 59.53 -19.21 6.17
C SER A 313 60.30 -18.84 7.43
N ALA A 314 60.06 -19.61 8.48
CA ALA A 314 60.91 -19.72 9.64
C ALA A 314 62.14 -20.56 9.24
N TYR A 315 63.33 -20.31 9.76
CA TYR A 315 64.31 -21.40 9.69
C TYR A 315 63.79 -22.54 10.58
N LYS A 316 64.17 -23.79 10.32
CA LYS A 316 63.65 -24.98 11.03
C LYS A 316 63.93 -25.02 12.54
N GLU A 317 64.16 -23.88 13.21
CA GLU A 317 64.26 -23.69 14.67
C GLU A 317 63.76 -22.32 15.18
N ASP A 318 62.82 -21.62 14.51
CA ASP A 318 62.38 -20.26 14.94
C ASP A 318 62.00 -20.12 16.42
N PHE A 319 61.46 -21.17 17.04
CA PHE A 319 61.21 -21.23 18.47
C PHE A 319 62.03 -22.35 19.10
N ILE A 320 62.74 -21.99 20.16
CA ILE A 320 63.49 -22.89 21.03
C ILE A 320 62.65 -23.05 22.30
N PHE A 321 62.18 -24.27 22.55
CA PHE A 321 61.41 -24.62 23.74
C PHE A 321 62.24 -25.46 24.71
N GLU A 322 61.94 -25.34 25.99
CA GLU A 322 62.37 -26.22 27.06
C GLU A 322 61.15 -27.03 27.55
N THR A 323 61.27 -28.35 27.67
CA THR A 323 60.16 -29.22 28.11
C THR A 323 60.47 -29.81 29.47
N VAL A 324 59.58 -29.59 30.44
CA VAL A 324 59.69 -30.11 31.80
C VAL A 324 58.41 -30.85 32.16
N GLY A 325 58.47 -32.17 32.23
CA GLY A 325 57.28 -33.01 32.38
C GLY A 325 56.34 -32.86 31.17
N ASN A 326 55.07 -32.56 31.42
CA ASN A 326 54.05 -32.38 30.39
C ASN A 326 53.84 -30.89 29.99
N LYS A 327 54.84 -30.02 30.19
CA LYS A 327 54.74 -28.58 29.96
C LYS A 327 55.92 -28.09 29.13
N CYS A 328 55.65 -27.18 28.18
CA CYS A 328 56.66 -26.52 27.36
C CYS A 328 56.80 -25.04 27.72
N PHE A 329 58.04 -24.57 27.69
CA PHE A 329 58.43 -23.20 28.04
C PHE A 329 59.15 -22.59 26.84
N LEU A 330 58.66 -21.47 26.30
CA LEU A 330 59.31 -20.78 25.19
C LEU A 330 60.57 -20.09 25.70
N LYS A 331 61.73 -20.64 25.35
CA LYS A 331 63.03 -20.16 25.82
C LYS A 331 63.62 -19.08 24.93
N LYS A 332 63.43 -19.19 23.61
CA LYS A 332 63.95 -18.22 22.65
C LYS A 332 63.21 -18.25 21.33
N TYR A 333 62.91 -17.10 20.78
CA TYR A 333 62.56 -16.91 19.38
C TYR A 333 63.83 -16.53 18.63
N VAL A 334 64.20 -17.31 17.62
CA VAL A 334 65.31 -17.03 16.68
C VAL A 334 64.82 -16.66 15.29
N GLY A 335 63.50 -16.69 15.06
CA GLY A 335 62.90 -16.34 13.78
C GLY A 335 63.06 -14.90 13.32
N VAL A 336 62.62 -14.68 12.08
CA VAL A 336 62.75 -13.40 11.35
C VAL A 336 61.41 -12.82 10.90
N ASN A 337 60.29 -13.46 11.26
CA ASN A 337 58.96 -13.06 10.81
C ASN A 337 58.47 -11.81 11.53
N GLU A 338 57.74 -10.96 10.80
CA GLU A 338 57.12 -9.75 11.33
C GLU A 338 55.80 -10.04 12.07
N SER A 339 55.02 -11.02 11.62
CA SER A 339 53.84 -11.52 12.34
C SER A 339 54.17 -12.87 12.98
N VAL A 340 54.01 -12.96 14.29
CA VAL A 340 54.41 -14.13 15.09
C VAL A 340 53.20 -14.64 15.87
N VAL A 341 52.91 -15.93 15.69
CA VAL A 341 51.88 -16.66 16.45
C VAL A 341 52.60 -17.70 17.29
N ILE A 342 52.51 -17.58 18.63
CA ILE A 342 53.06 -18.61 19.52
C ILE A 342 52.17 -19.85 19.45
N PRO A 343 52.71 -21.04 19.20
CA PRO A 343 51.92 -22.26 19.16
C PRO A 343 51.37 -22.59 20.55
N SER A 344 50.13 -23.09 20.62
CA SER A 344 49.52 -23.53 21.88
C SER A 344 50.12 -24.81 22.44
N THR A 345 50.77 -25.62 21.59
CA THR A 345 51.43 -26.87 21.98
C THR A 345 52.78 -27.05 21.26
N TYR A 346 53.71 -27.77 21.90
CA TYR A 346 54.95 -28.24 21.31
C TYR A 346 55.17 -29.69 21.74
N GLN A 347 55.45 -30.60 20.79
CA GLN A 347 55.59 -32.04 21.05
C GLN A 347 54.41 -32.64 21.87
N ASN A 348 53.18 -32.23 21.54
CA ASN A 348 51.94 -32.61 22.24
C ASN A 348 51.82 -32.17 23.71
N HIS A 349 52.70 -31.26 24.16
CA HIS A 349 52.62 -30.64 25.47
C HIS A 349 52.21 -29.17 25.34
N PRO A 350 51.34 -28.64 26.21
CA PRO A 350 50.96 -27.23 26.18
C PRO A 350 52.16 -26.31 26.38
N VAL A 351 52.24 -25.24 25.60
CA VAL A 351 53.16 -24.12 25.84
C VAL A 351 52.52 -23.26 26.91
N VAL A 352 53.12 -23.27 28.10
CA VAL A 352 52.54 -22.67 29.32
C VAL A 352 53.20 -21.37 29.75
N SER A 353 54.42 -21.10 29.29
CA SER A 353 55.18 -19.93 29.74
C SER A 353 56.12 -19.42 28.66
N ILE A 354 56.31 -18.10 28.62
CA ILE A 354 57.34 -17.43 27.83
C ILE A 354 58.44 -16.97 28.79
N LEU A 355 59.63 -17.54 28.64
CA LEU A 355 60.74 -17.25 29.54
C LEU A 355 61.31 -15.85 29.31
N SER A 356 62.00 -15.32 30.33
CA SER A 356 62.72 -14.05 30.22
C SER A 356 63.65 -14.03 29.00
N ASN A 357 63.69 -12.92 28.26
CA ASN A 357 64.51 -12.72 27.07
C ASN A 357 64.18 -13.65 25.89
N ALA A 358 63.01 -14.31 25.89
CA ALA A 358 62.62 -15.17 24.78
C ALA A 358 62.69 -14.45 23.43
N PHE A 359 62.28 -13.18 23.35
CA PHE A 359 62.33 -12.35 22.15
C PHE A 359 63.39 -11.24 22.23
N ASP A 360 64.46 -11.41 23.02
CA ASP A 360 65.45 -10.35 23.22
C ASP A 360 65.99 -9.79 21.89
N LYS A 361 65.85 -8.47 21.70
CA LYS A 361 66.30 -7.70 20.53
C LYS A 361 65.70 -8.14 19.19
N LYS A 362 64.50 -8.71 19.20
CA LYS A 362 63.78 -9.12 17.99
C LYS A 362 62.99 -7.98 17.35
N ALA A 363 63.71 -6.98 16.85
CA ALA A 363 63.15 -5.82 16.14
C ALA A 363 62.43 -6.18 14.81
N CYS A 364 62.51 -7.42 14.33
CA CYS A 364 61.72 -7.85 13.18
C CYS A 364 60.23 -8.02 13.53
N VAL A 365 59.88 -8.34 14.79
CA VAL A 365 58.50 -8.64 15.19
C VAL A 365 57.68 -7.36 15.26
N LYS A 366 56.60 -7.31 14.48
CA LYS A 366 55.58 -6.25 14.45
C LYS A 366 54.26 -6.69 15.07
N SER A 367 53.87 -7.95 14.94
CA SER A 367 52.67 -8.48 15.58
C SER A 367 52.96 -9.76 16.34
N LEU A 368 52.41 -9.90 17.54
CA LEU A 368 52.55 -11.10 18.36
C LEU A 368 51.20 -11.54 18.93
N TYR A 369 50.81 -12.78 18.61
CA TYR A 369 49.69 -13.49 19.23
C TYR A 369 50.21 -14.50 20.26
N VAL A 370 49.70 -14.40 21.48
CA VAL A 370 49.98 -15.33 22.59
C VAL A 370 48.71 -16.15 22.85
N PRO A 371 48.74 -17.50 22.79
CA PRO A 371 47.56 -18.35 22.99
C PRO A 371 47.18 -18.49 24.48
N THR A 372 45.94 -18.90 24.76
CA THR A 372 45.42 -19.13 26.12
C THR A 372 46.11 -20.26 26.89
N SER A 373 46.85 -21.14 26.19
CA SER A 373 47.66 -22.17 26.84
C SER A 373 48.80 -21.57 27.67
N VAL A 374 49.30 -20.39 27.27
CA VAL A 374 50.30 -19.62 28.01
C VAL A 374 49.60 -19.00 29.20
N ILE A 375 50.10 -19.30 30.40
CA ILE A 375 49.58 -18.83 31.69
C ILE A 375 50.60 -17.94 32.42
N GLU A 376 51.81 -17.78 31.88
CA GLU A 376 52.89 -16.96 32.44
C GLU A 376 53.71 -16.30 31.32
N ILE A 377 54.05 -15.01 31.47
CA ILE A 377 54.98 -14.31 30.57
C ILE A 377 56.02 -13.62 31.44
N GLN A 378 57.20 -14.22 31.56
CA GLN A 378 58.21 -13.75 32.50
C GLN A 378 58.74 -12.36 32.11
N LYS A 379 59.23 -11.62 33.11
CA LYS A 379 59.82 -10.29 32.95
C LYS A 379 60.85 -10.26 31.81
N ASN A 380 60.85 -9.21 31.00
CA ASN A 380 61.75 -9.04 29.85
C ASN A 380 61.55 -10.04 28.70
N ALA A 381 60.47 -10.82 28.65
CA ALA A 381 60.22 -11.75 27.54
C ALA A 381 60.30 -11.08 26.15
N LEU A 382 59.87 -9.81 26.03
CA LEU A 382 59.85 -9.01 24.81
C LEU A 382 60.89 -7.88 24.79
N SER A 383 61.93 -7.95 25.64
CA SER A 383 62.96 -6.90 25.70
C SER A 383 63.58 -6.63 24.32
N GLY A 384 63.76 -5.36 23.96
CA GLY A 384 64.38 -4.97 22.68
C GLY A 384 63.54 -5.27 21.42
N CYS A 385 62.28 -5.69 21.53
CA CYS A 385 61.36 -5.80 20.39
C CYS A 385 60.80 -4.42 20.00
N THR A 386 61.65 -3.56 19.41
CA THR A 386 61.36 -2.12 19.25
C THR A 386 60.33 -1.77 18.18
N ASN A 387 59.92 -2.71 17.33
CA ASN A 387 59.01 -2.47 16.21
C ASN A 387 57.66 -3.17 16.37
N ILE A 388 57.33 -3.69 17.57
CA ILE A 388 56.01 -4.29 17.81
C ILE A 388 54.95 -3.21 17.68
N GLU A 389 54.01 -3.40 16.75
CA GLU A 389 52.86 -2.56 16.45
C GLU A 389 51.57 -3.11 17.08
N ARG A 390 51.43 -4.45 17.14
CA ARG A 390 50.22 -5.12 17.64
C ARG A 390 50.51 -6.26 18.60
N LEU A 391 49.86 -6.26 19.76
CA LEU A 391 49.88 -7.38 20.72
C LEU A 391 48.49 -7.97 20.93
N ILE A 392 48.39 -9.30 20.94
CA ILE A 392 47.17 -10.03 21.28
C ILE A 392 47.51 -10.99 22.42
N LEU A 393 47.08 -10.67 23.63
CA LEU A 393 47.53 -11.32 24.86
C LEU A 393 46.37 -11.92 25.67
N PRO A 394 46.56 -13.11 26.27
CA PRO A 394 45.55 -13.74 27.12
C PRO A 394 45.45 -13.09 28.53
N PHE A 395 46.35 -12.17 28.84
CA PHE A 395 46.40 -11.36 30.07
C PHE A 395 47.47 -10.28 29.93
N VAL A 396 47.50 -9.33 30.88
CA VAL A 396 48.53 -8.28 30.93
C VAL A 396 49.61 -8.67 31.94
N GLY A 397 50.89 -8.63 31.52
CA GLY A 397 52.05 -8.90 32.38
C GLY A 397 52.31 -10.40 32.62
N ASP A 398 52.50 -10.83 33.86
CA ASP A 398 53.03 -12.18 34.19
C ASP A 398 51.97 -13.28 34.32
N GLY A 399 50.67 -12.97 34.24
CA GLY A 399 49.59 -13.95 34.39
C GLY A 399 49.21 -14.31 35.83
N ALA A 400 49.93 -13.79 36.84
CA ALA A 400 49.67 -13.99 38.28
C ALA A 400 49.47 -12.67 39.06
N ASP A 401 48.59 -11.79 38.55
CA ASP A 401 48.24 -10.46 39.09
C ASP A 401 49.28 -9.33 38.91
N ILE A 402 50.43 -9.60 38.29
CA ILE A 402 51.36 -8.55 37.84
C ILE A 402 50.81 -7.93 36.56
N GLY A 403 49.91 -6.97 36.69
CA GLY A 403 49.03 -6.55 35.60
C GLY A 403 49.45 -5.31 34.81
N PHE A 404 50.73 -5.10 34.51
CA PHE A 404 51.17 -3.99 33.64
C PHE A 404 52.00 -4.43 32.44
N ILE A 405 51.78 -3.80 31.29
CA ILE A 405 52.32 -4.24 30.00
C ILE A 405 53.83 -4.08 29.91
N GLY A 406 54.41 -3.08 30.57
CA GLY A 406 55.85 -2.86 30.55
C GLY A 406 56.64 -4.02 31.16
N TYR A 407 56.02 -4.86 32.01
CA TYR A 407 56.67 -6.01 32.63
C TYR A 407 57.29 -6.94 31.58
N VAL A 408 56.56 -7.23 30.50
CA VAL A 408 57.04 -8.11 29.44
C VAL A 408 58.18 -7.46 28.65
N PHE A 409 58.29 -6.13 28.67
CA PHE A 409 59.39 -5.36 28.07
C PHE A 409 60.55 -5.05 29.04
N GLY A 410 60.38 -5.34 30.33
CA GLY A 410 61.42 -5.20 31.34
C GLY A 410 61.21 -4.16 32.43
N ALA A 411 60.09 -3.46 32.41
CA ALA A 411 59.73 -2.49 33.45
C ALA A 411 59.67 -3.16 34.83
N ALA A 412 60.20 -2.49 35.85
CA ALA A 412 60.14 -2.95 37.24
C ALA A 412 58.80 -2.62 37.93
N ASN A 413 58.05 -1.66 37.40
CA ASN A 413 56.76 -1.18 37.89
C ASN A 413 55.99 -0.53 36.73
N TYR A 414 54.71 -0.17 36.94
CA TYR A 414 53.87 0.41 35.91
C TYR A 414 54.33 1.82 35.46
N GLU A 415 55.05 2.58 36.30
CA GLU A 415 55.53 3.94 35.94
C GLU A 415 56.60 3.89 34.84
N GLU A 416 57.33 2.78 34.77
CA GLU A 416 58.36 2.52 33.75
C GLU A 416 57.77 2.05 32.40
N ASN A 417 56.46 1.80 32.31
CA ASN A 417 55.79 1.44 31.05
C ASN A 417 56.14 2.41 29.91
N ALA A 418 56.08 3.73 30.17
CA ALA A 418 56.35 4.77 29.18
C ALA A 418 57.78 4.72 28.61
N GLN A 419 58.72 4.10 29.31
CA GLN A 419 60.12 3.95 28.91
C GLN A 419 60.40 2.60 28.26
N CYS A 420 59.74 1.54 28.73
CA CYS A 420 60.00 0.16 28.29
C CYS A 420 59.12 -0.28 27.10
N VAL A 421 57.88 0.22 27.02
CA VAL A 421 56.95 -0.17 25.96
C VAL A 421 57.38 0.51 24.63
N PRO A 422 57.50 -0.24 23.53
CA PRO A 422 57.91 0.31 22.24
C PRO A 422 56.98 1.42 21.74
N TYR A 423 57.55 2.47 21.16
CA TYR A 423 56.77 3.57 20.57
C TYR A 423 55.96 3.14 19.33
N SER A 424 56.32 2.02 18.71
CA SER A 424 55.58 1.43 17.60
C SER A 424 54.26 0.80 18.04
N LEU A 425 54.09 0.44 19.33
CA LEU A 425 52.93 -0.31 19.79
C LEU A 425 51.69 0.59 19.74
N SER A 426 50.86 0.37 18.72
CA SER A 426 49.65 1.16 18.44
C SER A 426 48.37 0.38 18.73
N SER A 427 48.40 -0.95 18.75
CA SER A 427 47.21 -1.77 18.99
C SER A 427 47.43 -2.86 20.02
N ILE A 428 46.46 -3.02 20.92
CA ILE A 428 46.42 -4.17 21.83
C ILE A 428 45.03 -4.79 21.92
N ARG A 429 44.98 -6.12 21.95
CA ARG A 429 43.80 -6.89 22.33
C ARG A 429 44.12 -7.75 23.55
N ILE A 430 43.26 -7.67 24.57
CA ILE A 430 43.29 -8.54 25.74
C ILE A 430 42.06 -9.44 25.70
N TYR A 431 42.27 -10.73 25.92
CA TYR A 431 41.22 -11.76 25.93
C TYR A 431 41.55 -12.81 26.99
N ASN A 432 40.61 -13.62 27.43
CA ASN A 432 40.76 -14.74 28.37
C ASN A 432 41.34 -14.41 29.75
N ALA A 433 41.55 -13.12 30.05
CA ALA A 433 41.96 -12.69 31.39
C ALA A 433 40.72 -12.53 32.25
N ASN A 434 40.85 -12.79 33.56
CA ASN A 434 39.76 -12.50 34.49
C ASN A 434 39.70 -11.00 34.81
N ILE A 435 40.87 -10.37 34.97
CA ILE A 435 41.03 -8.99 35.47
C ILE A 435 42.11 -8.27 34.66
N ILE A 436 41.89 -6.99 34.35
CA ILE A 436 42.94 -6.05 33.94
C ILE A 436 43.29 -5.20 35.15
N ALA A 437 44.55 -5.20 35.58
CA ALA A 437 44.95 -4.47 36.79
C ALA A 437 44.92 -2.95 36.59
N SER A 438 44.86 -2.22 37.71
CA SER A 438 45.06 -0.77 37.72
C SER A 438 46.39 -0.39 37.08
N ASN A 439 46.42 0.73 36.36
CA ASN A 439 47.61 1.25 35.68
C ASN A 439 48.26 0.30 34.65
N ALA A 440 47.52 -0.71 34.15
CA ALA A 440 48.04 -1.73 33.25
C ALA A 440 48.84 -1.20 32.05
N PHE A 441 48.33 -0.14 31.42
CA PHE A 441 48.89 0.55 30.26
C PHE A 441 49.33 1.98 30.60
N TYR A 442 49.61 2.26 31.88
CA TYR A 442 49.98 3.60 32.32
C TYR A 442 51.09 4.19 31.45
N GLY A 443 50.89 5.40 30.91
CA GLY A 443 51.88 6.12 30.12
C GLY A 443 52.20 5.52 28.74
N CYS A 444 51.44 4.53 28.25
CA CYS A 444 51.61 3.96 26.91
C CYS A 444 51.09 4.92 25.83
N LYS A 445 51.82 6.03 25.64
CA LYS A 445 51.41 7.21 24.87
C LYS A 445 50.93 6.90 23.44
N TYR A 446 51.53 5.91 22.79
CA TYR A 446 51.36 5.64 21.35
C TYR A 446 50.29 4.60 21.04
N LEU A 447 49.61 4.04 22.05
CA LEU A 447 48.45 3.18 21.82
C LEU A 447 47.33 3.98 21.16
N GLU A 448 46.88 3.53 19.99
CA GLU A 448 45.81 4.12 19.18
C GLU A 448 44.51 3.31 19.26
N TYR A 449 44.60 1.99 19.46
CA TYR A 449 43.46 1.09 19.58
C TYR A 449 43.63 0.07 20.72
N VAL A 450 42.59 -0.05 21.56
CA VAL A 450 42.51 -1.04 22.64
C VAL A 450 41.21 -1.84 22.52
N GLU A 451 41.33 -3.16 22.49
CA GLU A 451 40.21 -4.11 22.51
C GLU A 451 40.27 -4.94 23.79
N ILE A 452 39.25 -4.79 24.63
CA ILE A 452 39.03 -5.62 25.82
C ILE A 452 37.88 -6.58 25.50
N SER A 453 38.15 -7.88 25.56
CA SER A 453 37.19 -8.92 25.18
C SER A 453 36.11 -9.16 26.26
N ASP A 454 35.00 -9.77 25.86
CA ASP A 454 33.77 -9.92 26.68
C ASP A 454 33.90 -10.91 27.85
N ASP A 455 34.98 -11.68 27.88
CA ASP A 455 35.31 -12.63 28.95
C ASP A 455 36.01 -11.98 30.16
N ILE A 456 36.42 -10.72 30.05
CA ILE A 456 37.01 -9.93 31.13
C ILE A 456 35.90 -9.55 32.11
N THR A 457 36.12 -9.74 33.42
CA THR A 457 35.10 -9.44 34.45
C THR A 457 35.40 -8.18 35.26
N SER A 458 36.65 -7.71 35.27
CA SER A 458 37.06 -6.50 35.97
C SER A 458 38.19 -5.73 35.26
N ILE A 459 38.10 -4.41 35.28
CA ILE A 459 39.07 -3.45 34.76
C ILE A 459 39.45 -2.50 35.89
N GLY A 460 40.74 -2.40 36.22
CA GLY A 460 41.21 -1.58 37.33
C GLY A 460 41.35 -0.10 37.02
N ASP A 461 41.35 0.71 38.09
CA ASP A 461 41.51 2.17 38.05
C ASP A 461 42.71 2.63 37.22
N GLY A 462 42.50 3.62 36.36
CA GLY A 462 43.55 4.24 35.56
C GLY A 462 44.31 3.27 34.65
N CYS A 463 43.75 2.11 34.30
CA CYS A 463 44.44 1.11 33.47
C CYS A 463 44.93 1.67 32.13
N LEU A 464 44.30 2.72 31.58
CA LEU A 464 44.64 3.42 30.35
C LEU A 464 45.14 4.86 30.59
N ALA A 465 45.46 5.24 31.83
CA ALA A 465 45.98 6.57 32.14
C ALA A 465 47.25 6.87 31.32
N GLY A 466 47.32 8.03 30.65
CA GLY A 466 48.48 8.39 29.84
C GLY A 466 48.52 7.84 28.40
N CYS A 467 47.51 7.08 27.96
CA CYS A 467 47.38 6.61 26.57
C CYS A 467 46.95 7.75 25.62
N ALA A 468 47.84 8.71 25.40
CA ALA A 468 47.55 10.02 24.78
C ALA A 468 47.11 9.98 23.30
N SER A 469 47.41 8.92 22.57
CA SER A 469 47.06 8.75 21.15
C SER A 469 45.83 7.86 20.93
N LEU A 470 45.19 7.38 22.01
CA LEU A 470 44.07 6.44 21.89
C LEU A 470 42.94 7.10 21.11
N SER A 471 42.56 6.51 19.98
CA SER A 471 41.56 7.05 19.05
C SER A 471 40.29 6.20 19.00
N LYS A 472 40.44 4.89 19.25
CA LYS A 472 39.35 3.92 19.24
C LYS A 472 39.48 2.94 20.39
N MET A 473 38.34 2.47 20.91
CA MET A 473 38.34 1.37 21.87
C MET A 473 37.06 0.52 21.83
N ARG A 474 37.19 -0.74 22.23
CA ARG A 474 36.08 -1.67 22.50
C ARG A 474 36.15 -2.15 23.95
N LEU A 475 35.03 -2.06 24.67
CA LEU A 475 34.91 -2.46 26.07
C LEU A 475 33.76 -3.44 26.31
N PRO A 476 33.95 -4.42 27.20
CA PRO A 476 32.91 -5.37 27.61
C PRO A 476 31.83 -4.73 28.50
N PHE A 477 32.15 -3.63 29.18
CA PHE A 477 31.27 -2.84 30.03
C PHE A 477 31.91 -1.49 30.35
N VAL A 478 31.14 -0.56 30.90
CA VAL A 478 31.64 0.75 31.36
C VAL A 478 32.07 0.68 32.82
N GLY A 479 33.25 1.23 33.14
CA GLY A 479 33.76 1.30 34.51
C GLY A 479 34.57 0.07 34.94
N GLU A 480 34.46 -0.31 36.22
CA GLU A 480 35.31 -1.34 36.83
C GLU A 480 34.89 -2.77 36.50
N SER A 481 33.60 -3.03 36.34
CA SER A 481 33.02 -4.37 36.20
C SER A 481 31.63 -4.28 35.58
N TYR A 482 31.02 -5.43 35.29
CA TYR A 482 29.65 -5.52 34.80
C TYR A 482 28.69 -4.75 35.75
N ASN A 483 28.02 -3.73 35.22
CA ASN A 483 27.11 -2.83 35.97
C ASN A 483 27.78 -1.99 37.08
N SER A 484 29.08 -1.70 36.95
CA SER A 484 29.80 -0.82 37.87
C SER A 484 29.22 0.60 37.89
N LYS A 485 29.28 1.24 39.07
CA LYS A 485 28.93 2.66 39.26
C LYS A 485 30.03 3.62 38.84
N ASN A 486 31.21 3.11 38.50
CA ASN A 486 32.32 3.93 38.05
C ASN A 486 32.03 4.44 36.62
N SER A 487 32.19 5.75 36.44
CA SER A 487 32.04 6.38 35.11
C SER A 487 33.15 5.93 34.16
N PHE A 488 32.95 6.17 32.86
CA PHE A 488 33.89 5.82 31.79
C PHE A 488 35.32 6.34 32.05
N GLY A 489 35.45 7.53 32.63
CA GLY A 489 36.73 8.15 32.96
C GLY A 489 37.58 7.38 33.99
N TYR A 490 36.97 6.48 34.78
CA TYR A 490 37.67 5.65 35.77
C TYR A 490 38.86 4.89 35.17
N ILE A 491 38.71 4.34 33.97
CA ILE A 491 39.79 3.58 33.31
C ILE A 491 40.95 4.48 32.86
N PHE A 492 40.77 5.81 32.79
CA PHE A 492 41.82 6.77 32.43
C PHE A 492 42.43 7.50 33.64
N GLY A 493 41.79 7.41 34.81
CA GLY A 493 42.28 7.95 36.07
C GLY A 493 42.18 9.47 36.21
N THR A 494 42.71 9.96 37.34
CA THR A 494 42.54 11.34 37.83
C THR A 494 43.78 12.23 37.69
N ASN A 495 44.82 11.75 37.01
CA ASN A 495 46.06 12.47 36.81
C ASN A 495 46.17 13.04 35.39
N ASN A 496 46.61 14.29 35.27
CA ASN A 496 46.82 14.95 33.99
C ASN A 496 47.97 14.33 33.18
N TYR A 497 47.80 14.23 31.86
CA TYR A 497 48.84 13.84 30.91
C TYR A 497 48.73 14.60 29.57
N SER A 498 49.78 14.54 28.76
CA SER A 498 49.83 15.22 27.46
C SER A 498 48.68 14.76 26.56
N ASN A 499 48.02 15.69 25.86
CA ASN A 499 46.88 15.41 24.98
C ASN A 499 45.65 14.80 25.69
N SER A 500 45.49 15.02 27.00
CA SER A 500 44.24 14.72 27.71
C SER A 500 43.28 15.92 27.76
N GLN A 501 41.99 15.62 27.85
CA GLN A 501 40.93 16.54 28.20
C GLN A 501 40.53 16.32 29.66
N ILE A 502 40.23 17.42 30.36
CA ILE A 502 39.56 17.37 31.65
C ILE A 502 38.09 17.04 31.40
N VAL A 503 37.59 15.96 32.01
CA VAL A 503 36.20 15.52 31.91
C VAL A 503 35.66 15.34 33.33
N SER A 504 34.54 15.99 33.64
CA SER A 504 33.83 15.81 34.90
C SER A 504 32.69 14.82 34.69
N GLN A 505 32.70 13.70 35.39
CA GLN A 505 31.62 12.70 35.35
C GLN A 505 31.16 12.41 36.77
N ASN A 506 29.86 12.57 37.05
CA ASN A 506 29.30 12.33 38.38
C ASN A 506 30.05 13.09 39.51
N GLY A 507 30.53 14.30 39.21
CA GLY A 507 31.29 15.14 40.14
C GLY A 507 32.76 14.74 40.36
N GLN A 508 33.26 13.72 39.68
CA GLN A 508 34.68 13.33 39.69
C GLN A 508 35.39 13.82 38.43
N ILE A 509 36.64 14.27 38.59
CA ILE A 509 37.48 14.76 37.49
C ILE A 509 38.37 13.63 36.97
N PHE A 510 38.24 13.33 35.69
CA PHE A 510 39.08 12.40 34.95
C PHE A 510 39.83 13.10 33.82
N TYR A 511 40.91 12.48 33.37
CA TYR A 511 41.71 12.95 32.24
C TYR A 511 41.62 11.92 31.11
N ILE A 512 40.85 12.21 30.07
CA ILE A 512 40.56 11.29 28.96
C ILE A 512 41.28 11.77 27.69
N PRO A 513 41.83 10.92 26.80
CA PRO A 513 42.59 11.36 25.63
C PRO A 513 41.73 12.22 24.68
N ASN A 514 42.25 13.38 24.24
CA ASN A 514 41.57 14.24 23.25
C ASN A 514 41.41 13.55 21.89
N SER A 515 42.25 12.56 21.59
CA SER A 515 42.22 11.80 20.33
C SER A 515 41.08 10.79 20.26
N LEU A 516 40.46 10.43 21.40
CA LEU A 516 39.49 9.34 21.47
C LEU A 516 38.18 9.74 20.80
N SER A 517 37.94 9.21 19.61
CA SER A 517 36.78 9.57 18.78
C SER A 517 35.74 8.45 18.69
N GLU A 518 36.14 7.18 18.84
CA GLU A 518 35.25 6.03 18.68
C GLU A 518 35.27 5.11 19.90
N VAL A 519 34.08 4.77 20.41
CA VAL A 519 33.91 3.83 21.51
C VAL A 519 32.83 2.80 21.15
N GLU A 520 33.12 1.52 21.39
CA GLU A 520 32.18 0.40 21.28
C GLU A 520 31.99 -0.25 22.64
N ILE A 521 30.75 -0.43 23.08
CA ILE A 521 30.38 -1.08 24.34
C ILE A 521 29.53 -2.31 24.03
N THR A 522 29.95 -3.46 24.55
CA THR A 522 29.34 -4.75 24.19
C THR A 522 28.50 -5.40 25.27
N GLY A 523 28.55 -4.90 26.50
CA GLY A 523 27.86 -5.52 27.64
C GLY A 523 27.54 -4.57 28.80
N GLY A 524 26.66 -5.04 29.70
CA GLY A 524 26.36 -4.39 30.97
C GLY A 524 25.30 -3.27 30.89
N CYS A 525 25.28 -2.41 31.91
CA CYS A 525 24.48 -1.19 31.94
C CYS A 525 25.36 0.03 31.70
N ILE A 526 24.86 1.01 30.95
CA ILE A 526 25.45 2.36 30.89
C ILE A 526 24.68 3.22 31.90
N LEU A 527 25.27 3.44 33.07
CA LEU A 527 24.61 4.11 34.19
C LEU A 527 24.61 5.64 34.06
N THR A 528 23.81 6.27 34.91
CA THR A 528 23.64 7.73 34.97
C THR A 528 24.98 8.46 34.99
N GLY A 529 25.17 9.40 34.06
CA GLY A 529 26.40 10.21 33.93
C GLY A 529 27.66 9.45 33.54
N ALA A 530 27.56 8.20 33.05
CA ALA A 530 28.74 7.37 32.76
C ALA A 530 29.70 7.99 31.75
N PHE A 531 29.19 8.66 30.70
CA PHE A 531 29.95 9.39 29.68
C PHE A 531 29.79 10.90 29.76
N GLU A 532 29.21 11.44 30.84
CA GLU A 532 28.93 12.87 30.97
C GLU A 532 30.15 13.73 30.58
N ASN A 533 29.93 14.77 29.78
CA ASN A 533 30.95 15.73 29.34
C ASN A 533 32.11 15.14 28.49
N CYS A 534 31.99 13.92 27.96
CA CYS A 534 32.95 13.34 27.01
C CYS A 534 32.91 14.04 25.64
N ALA A 535 33.42 15.26 25.57
CA ALA A 535 33.38 16.11 24.38
C ALA A 535 34.44 15.76 23.30
N MET A 536 35.16 14.65 23.42
CA MET A 536 36.06 14.13 22.38
C MET A 536 35.40 13.09 21.47
N ILE A 537 34.43 12.34 22.01
CA ILE A 537 33.85 11.17 21.33
C ILE A 537 32.94 11.67 20.21
N GLN A 538 33.13 11.11 19.01
CA GLN A 538 32.36 11.42 17.81
C GLN A 538 31.39 10.30 17.44
N LYS A 539 31.72 9.05 17.78
CA LYS A 539 30.89 7.88 17.51
C LYS A 539 30.83 6.94 18.70
N ILE A 540 29.62 6.52 19.05
CA ILE A 540 29.35 5.46 20.04
C ILE A 540 28.58 4.32 19.37
N SER A 541 29.02 3.08 19.62
CA SER A 541 28.31 1.86 19.21
C SER A 541 27.99 1.03 20.44
N ILE A 542 26.74 0.62 20.58
CA ILE A 542 26.19 -0.06 21.75
C ILE A 542 25.54 -1.35 21.28
N GLU A 543 26.18 -2.48 21.57
CA GLU A 543 25.80 -3.80 21.06
C GLU A 543 24.75 -4.49 21.95
N GLN A 544 24.20 -5.60 21.45
CA GLN A 544 23.09 -6.35 22.06
C GLN A 544 23.31 -6.83 23.51
N GLY A 545 24.56 -6.91 23.98
CA GLY A 545 24.84 -7.31 25.36
C GLY A 545 24.61 -6.19 26.38
N VAL A 546 24.40 -4.95 25.94
CA VAL A 546 24.04 -3.82 26.80
C VAL A 546 22.54 -3.88 27.10
N SER A 547 22.16 -3.91 28.38
CA SER A 547 20.74 -4.03 28.76
C SER A 547 20.02 -2.68 28.79
N ILE A 548 20.70 -1.63 29.25
CA ILE A 548 20.08 -0.34 29.55
C ILE A 548 21.08 0.82 29.42
N ILE A 549 20.58 1.95 28.94
CA ILE A 549 21.20 3.27 29.02
C ILE A 549 20.37 4.14 29.95
N GLU A 550 20.93 4.54 31.08
CA GLU A 550 20.24 5.37 32.07
C GLU A 550 20.20 6.85 31.70
N GLU A 551 19.48 7.64 32.50
CA GLU A 551 19.31 9.09 32.32
C GLU A 551 20.66 9.80 32.30
N GLU A 552 20.82 10.81 31.44
CA GLU A 552 22.03 11.65 31.35
C GLU A 552 23.35 10.90 31.10
N SER A 553 23.29 9.61 30.72
CA SER A 553 24.47 8.77 30.49
C SER A 553 25.48 9.42 29.53
N PHE A 554 25.01 10.08 28.48
CA PHE A 554 25.82 10.78 27.48
C PHE A 554 25.64 12.30 27.51
N ALA A 555 25.19 12.87 28.63
CA ALA A 555 24.90 14.30 28.69
C ALA A 555 26.13 15.16 28.33
N ASN A 556 25.91 16.23 27.56
CA ASN A 556 26.94 17.18 27.12
C ASN A 556 28.09 16.59 26.27
N CYS A 557 27.93 15.41 25.67
CA CYS A 557 28.90 14.85 24.71
C CYS A 557 28.82 15.55 23.35
N ASN A 558 29.09 16.85 23.31
CA ASN A 558 28.82 17.72 22.16
C ASN A 558 29.62 17.41 20.89
N SER A 559 30.59 16.51 20.91
CA SER A 559 31.28 16.05 19.70
C SER A 559 30.61 14.85 19.05
N LEU A 560 29.66 14.18 19.71
CA LEU A 560 28.94 13.04 19.13
C LEU A 560 28.24 13.46 17.84
N ARG A 561 28.56 12.76 16.77
CA ARG A 561 27.96 12.86 15.43
C ARG A 561 27.09 11.64 15.13
N GLU A 562 27.50 10.47 15.59
CA GLU A 562 26.83 9.21 15.30
C GLU A 562 26.62 8.37 16.57
N ILE A 563 25.40 7.86 16.72
CA ILE A 563 25.02 6.93 17.79
C ILE A 563 24.38 5.70 17.15
N TYR A 564 24.91 4.52 17.46
CA TYR A 564 24.34 3.24 17.08
C TYR A 564 23.96 2.46 18.33
N VAL A 565 22.67 2.15 18.47
CA VAL A 565 22.15 1.32 19.55
C VAL A 565 21.52 0.08 18.94
N ASP A 566 21.94 -1.09 19.41
CA ASP A 566 21.34 -2.36 19.05
C ASP A 566 19.86 -2.40 19.45
N SER A 567 19.09 -3.22 18.73
CA SER A 567 17.68 -3.38 18.99
C SER A 567 17.38 -3.80 20.43
N ALA A 568 18.15 -4.67 21.10
CA ALA A 568 17.76 -5.21 22.41
C ALA A 568 17.81 -4.19 23.58
N VAL A 569 18.43 -3.02 23.39
CA VAL A 569 18.80 -2.10 24.47
C VAL A 569 17.63 -1.20 24.91
N GLU A 570 17.42 -1.06 26.23
CA GLU A 570 16.52 -0.07 26.82
C GLU A 570 17.20 1.31 26.97
N ILE A 571 16.50 2.41 26.72
CA ILE A 571 17.05 3.78 26.71
C ILE A 571 16.15 4.65 27.58
N LYS A 572 16.63 5.05 28.75
CA LYS A 572 15.88 5.93 29.65
C LYS A 572 15.79 7.35 29.10
N ALA A 573 14.85 8.11 29.65
CA ALA A 573 14.68 9.51 29.26
C ALA A 573 15.98 10.29 29.49
N TYR A 574 16.27 11.24 28.62
CA TYR A 574 17.44 12.13 28.71
C TYR A 574 18.80 11.43 28.64
N ALA A 575 18.87 10.16 28.25
CA ALA A 575 20.12 9.43 28.07
C ALA A 575 21.12 10.17 27.16
N PHE A 576 20.61 10.90 26.15
CA PHE A 576 21.34 11.68 25.15
C PHE A 576 21.09 13.19 25.30
N ALA A 577 21.06 13.68 26.53
CA ALA A 577 20.85 15.09 26.82
C ALA A 577 21.95 16.00 26.23
N LYS A 578 21.54 17.15 25.67
CA LYS A 578 22.43 18.24 25.23
C LYS A 578 23.49 17.80 24.20
N LEU A 579 23.09 17.01 23.21
CA LEU A 579 23.94 16.62 22.09
C LEU A 579 23.75 17.56 20.88
N CYS A 580 24.41 18.72 20.88
CA CYS A 580 24.08 19.76 19.90
C CYS A 580 24.54 19.49 18.46
N ASN A 581 25.45 18.54 18.25
CA ASN A 581 26.04 18.27 16.94
C ASN A 581 25.71 16.85 16.41
N LEU A 582 24.73 16.17 17.01
CA LEU A 582 24.37 14.82 16.58
C LEU A 582 23.78 14.86 15.16
N GLU A 583 24.36 14.11 14.24
CA GLU A 583 23.96 14.09 12.83
C GLU A 583 23.15 12.84 12.49
N LYS A 584 23.43 11.71 13.15
CA LYS A 584 22.78 10.42 12.90
C LYS A 584 22.56 9.64 14.18
N ILE A 585 21.38 9.03 14.30
CA ILE A 585 21.08 8.08 15.37
C ILE A 585 20.35 6.85 14.83
N LYS A 586 20.82 5.67 15.20
CA LYS A 586 20.11 4.40 15.05
C LYS A 586 19.69 3.90 16.42
N VAL A 587 18.39 3.75 16.62
CA VAL A 587 17.82 3.29 17.89
C VAL A 587 16.66 2.33 17.69
N PRO A 588 16.42 1.41 18.64
CA PRO A 588 15.17 0.68 18.72
C PRO A 588 13.99 1.62 19.00
N ILE A 589 12.80 1.24 18.54
CA ILE A 589 11.57 1.74 19.16
C ILE A 589 11.46 1.20 20.58
N GLN A 590 10.94 2.02 21.50
CA GLN A 590 10.73 1.62 22.88
C GLN A 590 9.29 1.83 23.29
N ASP A 591 8.67 0.74 23.77
CA ASP A 591 7.48 0.80 24.60
C ASP A 591 7.94 1.17 26.02
N TYR A 592 7.78 2.43 26.39
CA TYR A 592 7.97 2.82 27.77
C TYR A 592 6.70 2.43 28.54
N SER A 593 6.57 1.17 28.91
CA SER A 593 5.46 0.70 29.75
C SER A 593 5.58 1.33 31.15
N TYR A 594 4.99 2.50 31.37
CA TYR A 594 4.83 3.06 32.72
C TYR A 594 3.49 2.62 33.28
N SER A 595 3.52 1.99 34.45
CA SER A 595 2.33 1.41 35.12
C SER A 595 1.39 2.44 35.76
N ASP A 596 1.47 3.73 35.41
CA ASP A 596 0.58 4.76 35.92
C ASP A 596 -0.29 5.33 34.79
N SER A 597 -1.56 4.96 34.88
CA SER A 597 -2.64 5.36 33.99
C SER A 597 -2.93 6.86 34.14
N GLU A 598 -2.36 7.70 33.27
CA GLU A 598 -2.93 9.01 32.89
C GLU A 598 -2.16 9.71 31.73
N TYR A 599 -0.95 9.25 31.36
CA TYR A 599 -0.09 9.93 30.37
C TYR A 599 0.59 9.00 29.35
N LEU A 600 -0.16 8.07 28.74
CA LEU A 600 0.37 7.09 27.77
C LEU A 600 0.98 7.69 26.49
N TRP A 601 0.61 8.93 26.15
CA TRP A 601 0.89 9.58 24.86
C TRP A 601 2.27 10.24 24.78
N THR A 602 2.93 10.55 25.90
CA THR A 602 4.32 11.02 25.91
C THR A 602 5.32 9.88 25.84
N LEU A 603 4.91 8.64 26.13
CA LEU A 603 5.82 7.53 26.37
C LEU A 603 6.62 7.16 25.11
N TYR A 604 6.05 7.23 23.92
CA TYR A 604 6.64 6.72 22.67
C TYR A 604 7.51 7.72 21.89
N HIS A 605 7.60 8.96 22.35
CA HIS A 605 8.34 10.02 21.66
C HIS A 605 9.85 9.76 21.69
N ILE A 606 10.48 9.61 20.53
CA ILE A 606 11.95 9.51 20.43
C ILE A 606 12.63 10.74 21.02
N GLY A 607 11.98 11.92 21.02
CA GLY A 607 12.46 13.14 21.65
C GLY A 607 12.77 13.00 23.14
N ARG A 608 12.18 12.01 23.84
CA ARG A 608 12.41 11.77 25.27
C ARG A 608 13.86 11.44 25.61
N MET A 609 14.61 10.83 24.70
CA MET A 609 16.01 10.49 24.95
C MET A 609 16.92 11.71 24.95
N PHE A 610 16.47 12.86 24.42
CA PHE A 610 17.27 14.09 24.32
C PHE A 610 17.04 15.03 25.51
N ASN A 611 16.16 16.02 25.38
CA ASN A 611 15.96 17.08 26.39
C ASN A 611 14.49 17.51 26.48
N LYS A 612 14.10 18.09 27.62
CA LYS A 612 12.88 18.89 27.77
C LYS A 612 13.21 20.38 27.71
N GLU A 613 12.32 21.19 27.14
CA GLU A 613 12.42 22.66 26.94
C GLU A 613 13.03 23.43 28.11
N GLU A 614 12.59 23.07 29.31
CA GLU A 614 12.91 23.76 30.56
C GLU A 614 14.39 23.68 30.95
N TYR A 615 15.18 22.77 30.34
CA TYR A 615 16.57 22.50 30.72
C TYR A 615 17.62 23.11 29.79
N GLY A 616 17.21 23.75 28.68
CA GLY A 616 18.11 24.38 27.69
C GLY A 616 19.10 23.41 27.03
N GLY A 617 19.88 23.87 26.05
CA GLY A 617 21.03 23.12 25.56
C GLY A 617 21.46 23.37 24.12
N CYS A 618 20.53 23.37 23.16
CA CYS A 618 20.82 23.49 21.72
C CYS A 618 19.59 24.03 20.96
N ASP A 619 19.77 24.56 19.74
CA ASP A 619 18.65 24.80 18.81
C ASP A 619 17.98 23.47 18.50
N ALA A 620 16.66 23.39 18.65
CA ALA A 620 15.95 22.11 18.64
C ALA A 620 14.70 22.10 17.76
N ILE A 621 14.46 20.94 17.16
CA ILE A 621 13.17 20.56 16.62
C ILE A 621 12.28 20.23 17.82
N THR A 622 11.11 20.86 17.87
CA THR A 622 10.17 20.71 18.98
C THR A 622 9.20 19.57 18.69
N GLN A 623 9.35 18.47 19.42
CA GLN A 623 8.33 17.41 19.44
C GLN A 623 7.36 17.73 20.59
N SER A 624 6.25 18.39 20.28
CA SER A 624 5.21 18.71 21.25
C SER A 624 4.22 17.55 21.38
N SER A 625 4.10 16.99 22.57
CA SER A 625 2.99 16.08 22.92
C SER A 625 1.63 16.77 22.96
N LYS A 626 1.63 18.10 23.03
CA LYS A 626 0.46 18.91 22.67
C LYS A 626 0.39 18.95 21.16
N GLY A 627 -0.50 18.16 20.56
CA GLY A 627 -1.05 18.52 19.26
C GLY A 627 -1.53 19.97 19.37
N LYS A 628 -0.75 20.93 18.85
CA LYS A 628 -1.25 22.29 18.65
C LYS A 628 -2.44 22.10 17.72
N GLY A 629 -3.62 22.20 18.33
CA GLY A 629 -4.87 21.76 17.75
C GLY A 629 -5.07 22.36 16.39
N ILE A 630 -5.61 21.53 15.49
CA ILE A 630 -6.14 22.03 14.24
C ILE A 630 -7.56 21.50 14.06
N GLY A 631 -8.46 22.16 14.78
CA GLY A 631 -9.84 22.45 14.41
C GLY A 631 -10.79 21.29 14.07
N SER A 632 -11.46 20.73 15.07
CA SER A 632 -12.93 20.78 15.22
C SER A 632 -13.39 20.08 16.52
N ASN A 633 -14.06 20.82 17.41
CA ASN A 633 -15.03 20.40 18.43
C ASN A 633 -14.99 18.97 19.07
N ALA A 634 -13.84 18.48 19.53
CA ALA A 634 -13.80 17.44 20.56
C ALA A 634 -12.95 17.95 21.73
N GLY A 635 -13.55 18.02 22.92
CA GLY A 635 -12.87 18.46 24.14
C GLY A 635 -11.76 17.48 24.52
N VAL A 636 -10.53 17.79 24.13
CA VAL A 636 -9.34 17.11 24.66
C VAL A 636 -8.88 17.90 25.87
N GLY A 637 -8.97 17.27 27.04
CA GLY A 637 -8.61 17.86 28.33
C GLY A 637 -7.20 18.43 28.32
N SER A 638 -7.07 19.59 28.95
CA SER A 638 -5.82 20.25 29.30
C SER A 638 -4.99 19.38 30.26
N GLY A 639 -4.18 18.45 29.71
CA GLY A 639 -3.23 17.60 30.45
C GLY A 639 -1.79 17.81 29.99
N GLY A 640 -0.83 17.61 30.90
CA GLY A 640 0.60 17.94 30.86
C GLY A 640 1.49 17.41 29.71
N GLY A 641 1.33 17.91 28.50
CA GLY A 641 2.23 17.57 27.39
C GLY A 641 3.53 18.40 27.34
N GLY A 642 4.70 17.78 27.55
CA GLY A 642 6.02 18.41 27.40
C GLY A 642 6.49 18.54 25.94
N THR A 643 7.26 19.59 25.65
CA THR A 643 8.02 19.79 24.39
C THR A 643 9.39 19.15 24.53
N TYR A 644 9.72 18.21 23.64
CA TYR A 644 11.05 17.61 23.55
C TYR A 644 11.93 18.33 22.54
N TYR A 645 13.23 18.36 22.83
CA TYR A 645 14.23 19.10 22.10
C TYR A 645 15.14 18.12 21.37
N ILE A 646 14.90 17.95 20.07
CA ILE A 646 15.74 17.12 19.20
C ILE A 646 16.77 18.01 18.51
N PRO A 647 18.07 17.64 18.45
CA PRO A 647 19.10 18.50 17.85
C PRO A 647 18.77 18.89 16.40
N THR A 648 18.87 20.18 16.07
CA THR A 648 18.70 20.67 14.68
C THR A 648 19.78 20.20 13.71
N SER A 649 20.90 19.70 14.24
CA SER A 649 21.98 19.07 13.47
C SER A 649 21.62 17.67 12.98
N LEU A 650 20.55 17.06 13.49
CA LEU A 650 20.16 15.71 13.15
C LEU A 650 19.66 15.66 11.71
N LYS A 651 20.28 14.79 10.91
CA LYS A 651 19.99 14.60 9.48
C LYS A 651 19.27 13.29 9.22
N GLU A 652 19.56 12.26 10.01
CA GLU A 652 19.03 10.91 9.82
C GLU A 652 18.65 10.26 11.15
N ILE A 653 17.44 9.70 11.21
CA ILE A 653 16.99 8.81 12.28
C ILE A 653 16.68 7.45 11.67
N VAL A 654 17.37 6.41 12.16
CA VAL A 654 17.07 5.02 11.85
C VAL A 654 16.32 4.42 13.04
N VAL A 655 15.08 4.00 12.80
CA VAL A 655 14.23 3.34 13.80
C VAL A 655 14.04 1.88 13.43
N ASP A 656 14.34 0.98 14.37
CA ASP A 656 13.98 -0.43 14.28
C ASP A 656 12.77 -0.71 15.18
N CYS A 657 11.63 -1.05 14.58
CA CYS A 657 10.41 -1.36 15.31
C CYS A 657 10.40 -2.73 15.99
N LYS A 658 11.41 -3.59 15.77
CA LYS A 658 11.50 -4.95 16.36
C LYS A 658 10.27 -5.85 16.11
N ASN A 659 9.69 -5.76 14.93
CA ASN A 659 8.42 -6.42 14.58
C ASN A 659 7.22 -5.93 15.41
N ASP A 660 7.26 -4.69 15.87
CA ASP A 660 6.18 -4.03 16.61
C ASP A 660 5.60 -2.83 15.86
N ILE A 661 4.59 -2.18 16.43
CA ILE A 661 3.90 -1.01 15.89
C ILE A 661 4.75 0.25 16.14
N LEU A 662 4.85 1.12 15.13
CA LEU A 662 5.33 2.48 15.33
C LEU A 662 4.32 3.25 16.18
N GLY A 663 4.61 3.36 17.48
CA GLY A 663 3.69 3.81 18.52
C GLY A 663 3.18 5.24 18.37
N TYR A 664 2.20 5.57 19.21
CA TYR A 664 1.48 6.85 19.20
C TYR A 664 2.46 8.03 19.19
N GLY A 665 2.37 8.90 18.18
CA GLY A 665 3.19 10.10 18.10
C GLY A 665 4.71 9.88 18.04
N ALA A 666 5.20 8.65 17.84
CA ALA A 666 6.61 8.30 18.05
C ALA A 666 7.61 9.25 17.38
N LEU A 667 7.32 9.65 16.14
CA LEU A 667 8.14 10.55 15.33
C LEU A 667 7.43 11.89 15.05
N SER A 668 6.31 12.16 15.73
CA SER A 668 5.48 13.33 15.48
C SER A 668 6.25 14.64 15.67
N GLY A 669 6.13 15.59 14.75
CA GLY A 669 6.74 16.92 14.83
C GLY A 669 8.22 16.97 14.44
N ILE A 670 8.83 15.84 14.07
CA ILE A 670 10.24 15.79 13.70
C ILE A 670 10.41 16.11 12.21
N ALA A 671 10.59 17.40 11.92
CA ALA A 671 10.81 17.91 10.57
C ALA A 671 12.30 18.08 10.24
N ASN A 672 12.62 18.15 8.95
CA ASN A 672 13.94 18.30 8.35
C ASN A 672 14.93 17.15 8.64
N VAL A 673 14.40 15.94 8.88
CA VAL A 673 15.17 14.73 9.14
C VAL A 673 14.75 13.63 8.17
N GLU A 674 15.71 12.86 7.66
CA GLU A 674 15.47 11.64 6.91
C GLU A 674 15.17 10.48 7.86
N PHE A 675 14.10 9.72 7.58
CA PHE A 675 13.69 8.58 8.37
C PHE A 675 13.94 7.28 7.62
N VAL A 676 14.66 6.36 8.25
CA VAL A 676 14.74 4.95 7.84
C VAL A 676 14.04 4.12 8.89
N ILE A 677 12.85 3.62 8.57
CA ILE A 677 11.98 2.91 9.51
C ILE A 677 11.89 1.45 9.08
N ASN A 678 12.37 0.54 9.93
CA ASN A 678 12.53 -0.87 9.63
C ASN A 678 11.71 -1.75 10.58
N ASN A 679 11.37 -2.97 10.12
CA ASN A 679 10.76 -4.03 10.92
C ASN A 679 9.48 -3.62 11.66
N CYS A 680 8.63 -2.73 11.12
CA CYS A 680 7.37 -2.37 11.76
C CYS A 680 6.24 -3.29 11.29
N THR A 681 5.41 -3.77 12.22
CA THR A 681 4.19 -4.54 11.93
C THR A 681 2.96 -3.65 11.82
N GLY A 682 3.04 -2.39 12.24
CA GLY A 682 2.01 -1.39 12.03
C GLY A 682 2.44 0.03 12.38
N ILE A 683 1.47 0.95 12.31
CA ILE A 683 1.60 2.36 12.72
C ILE A 683 0.42 2.70 13.64
N ALA A 684 0.62 3.61 14.59
CA ALA A 684 -0.42 4.11 15.49
C ALA A 684 -0.80 5.57 15.18
N GLU A 685 -1.74 6.12 15.93
CA GLU A 685 -2.23 7.48 15.75
C GLU A 685 -1.10 8.51 15.85
N TYR A 686 -1.12 9.48 14.95
CA TYR A 686 -0.14 10.57 14.89
C TYR A 686 1.35 10.15 14.79
N SER A 687 1.66 8.87 14.60
CA SER A 687 3.01 8.30 14.65
C SER A 687 4.04 9.02 13.77
N LEU A 688 3.62 9.48 12.59
CA LEU A 688 4.45 10.19 11.60
C LEU A 688 3.97 11.62 11.31
N SER A 689 3.04 12.17 12.11
CA SER A 689 2.49 13.50 11.89
C SER A 689 3.59 14.58 11.88
N ARG A 690 3.52 15.56 10.97
CA ARG A 690 4.48 16.67 10.84
C ARG A 690 5.94 16.21 10.64
N THR A 691 6.14 15.07 9.99
CA THR A 691 7.48 14.59 9.61
C THR A 691 7.86 15.02 8.20
N SER A 692 9.14 14.86 7.85
CA SER A 692 9.68 15.15 6.51
C SER A 692 9.76 13.95 5.58
N ILE A 693 8.96 12.91 5.83
CA ILE A 693 8.88 11.74 4.94
C ILE A 693 8.39 12.17 3.55
N LYS A 694 9.02 11.62 2.51
CA LYS A 694 8.59 11.80 1.11
C LYS A 694 7.75 10.66 0.58
N THR A 695 8.05 9.47 1.07
CA THR A 695 7.38 8.21 0.76
C THR A 695 7.36 7.39 2.04
N PHE A 696 6.32 6.58 2.21
CA PHE A 696 6.27 5.60 3.30
C PHE A 696 5.60 4.33 2.80
N ILE A 697 6.21 3.18 3.10
CA ILE A 697 5.62 1.88 2.82
C ILE A 697 4.86 1.45 4.07
N ILE A 698 3.53 1.50 4.00
CA ILE A 698 2.69 1.03 5.10
C ILE A 698 2.88 -0.50 5.26
N PRO A 699 3.14 -1.01 6.48
CA PRO A 699 3.26 -2.44 6.71
C PRO A 699 2.03 -3.23 6.22
N LYS A 700 2.25 -4.44 5.72
CA LYS A 700 1.16 -5.33 5.29
C LYS A 700 0.36 -5.81 6.52
N GLY A 701 -0.94 -6.00 6.35
CA GLY A 701 -1.81 -6.55 7.40
C GLY A 701 -2.55 -5.51 8.25
N LEU A 702 -2.35 -4.22 7.99
CA LEU A 702 -3.13 -3.16 8.63
C LEU A 702 -4.58 -3.20 8.15
N THR A 703 -5.51 -3.12 9.10
CA THR A 703 -6.94 -3.01 8.84
C THR A 703 -7.40 -1.56 8.71
N GLU A 704 -6.63 -0.60 9.24
CA GLU A 704 -6.96 0.82 9.18
C GLU A 704 -5.71 1.69 9.06
N ILE A 705 -5.88 2.88 8.46
CA ILE A 705 -4.90 3.97 8.60
C ILE A 705 -5.33 4.79 9.81
N PRO A 706 -4.53 4.84 10.89
CA PRO A 706 -4.91 5.49 12.15
C PRO A 706 -5.11 7.00 12.04
N GLU A 707 -5.82 7.56 13.02
CA GLU A 707 -6.08 8.98 13.12
C GLU A 707 -4.78 9.81 13.04
N GLY A 708 -4.74 10.76 12.12
CA GLY A 708 -3.64 11.71 11.99
C GLY A 708 -2.26 11.11 11.71
N ALA A 709 -2.16 9.81 11.36
CA ALA A 709 -0.88 9.10 11.23
C ALA A 709 0.15 9.84 10.36
N PHE A 710 -0.29 10.46 9.26
CA PHE A 710 0.52 11.25 8.34
C PHE A 710 0.08 12.72 8.25
N SER A 711 -0.67 13.23 9.24
CA SER A 711 -1.13 14.62 9.23
C SER A 711 0.05 15.58 9.10
N GLU A 712 -0.06 16.57 8.23
CA GLU A 712 0.92 17.63 7.96
C GLU A 712 2.31 17.10 7.54
N CYS A 713 2.37 15.91 6.94
CA CYS A 713 3.57 15.45 6.21
C CYS A 713 3.68 16.22 4.89
N GLU A 714 4.09 17.49 4.96
CA GLU A 714 4.05 18.41 3.82
C GLU A 714 4.87 17.94 2.61
N LEU A 715 5.90 17.12 2.82
CA LEU A 715 6.77 16.57 1.79
C LEU A 715 6.33 15.20 1.25
N LEU A 716 5.27 14.59 1.79
CA LEU A 716 4.78 13.28 1.34
C LEU A 716 4.22 13.41 -0.08
N GLU A 717 4.91 12.81 -1.06
CA GLU A 717 4.56 12.92 -2.49
C GLU A 717 3.64 11.78 -2.94
N SER A 718 3.82 10.59 -2.37
CA SER A 718 3.07 9.39 -2.70
C SER A 718 2.96 8.46 -1.51
N ILE A 719 1.82 7.78 -1.41
CA ILE A 719 1.61 6.69 -0.46
C ILE A 719 0.76 5.60 -1.09
N VAL A 720 1.13 4.35 -0.85
CA VAL A 720 0.37 3.17 -1.29
C VAL A 720 -0.37 2.61 -0.08
N ILE A 721 -1.70 2.67 -0.12
CA ILE A 721 -2.55 2.06 0.91
C ILE A 721 -2.62 0.55 0.64
N PRO A 722 -2.17 -0.32 1.57
CA PRO A 722 -2.13 -1.77 1.34
C PRO A 722 -3.52 -2.39 1.16
N TYR A 723 -3.55 -3.50 0.40
CA TYR A 723 -4.72 -4.35 0.28
C TYR A 723 -5.04 -4.98 1.65
N GLY A 724 -6.22 -4.70 2.21
CA GLY A 724 -6.63 -5.14 3.54
C GLY A 724 -7.05 -3.99 4.47
N VAL A 725 -6.65 -2.76 4.17
CA VAL A 725 -7.14 -1.57 4.87
C VAL A 725 -8.62 -1.36 4.53
N THR A 726 -9.47 -1.31 5.55
CA THR A 726 -10.92 -1.08 5.43
C THR A 726 -11.32 0.35 5.76
N THR A 727 -10.52 1.08 6.55
CA THR A 727 -10.87 2.44 6.99
C THR A 727 -9.66 3.37 6.94
N ILE A 728 -9.85 4.58 6.42
CA ILE A 728 -8.94 5.72 6.64
C ILE A 728 -9.57 6.59 7.73
N GLN A 729 -8.94 6.67 8.90
CA GLN A 729 -9.48 7.44 10.01
C GLN A 729 -9.32 8.96 9.81
N ASN A 730 -9.87 9.72 10.75
CA ASN A 730 -9.90 11.18 10.69
C ASN A 730 -8.48 11.76 10.58
N ASN A 731 -8.34 12.86 9.84
CA ASN A 731 -7.09 13.61 9.70
C ASN A 731 -5.87 12.82 9.14
N ALA A 732 -6.02 11.57 8.71
CA ALA A 732 -4.90 10.66 8.42
C ALA A 732 -3.81 11.25 7.51
N PHE A 733 -4.19 12.04 6.49
CA PHE A 733 -3.32 12.70 5.52
C PHE A 733 -3.56 14.22 5.44
N ARG A 734 -4.20 14.80 6.46
CA ARG A 734 -4.58 16.21 6.48
C ARG A 734 -3.36 17.09 6.27
N GLY A 735 -3.37 18.01 5.31
CA GLY A 735 -2.26 18.93 5.06
C GLY A 735 -1.03 18.29 4.40
N CYS A 736 -1.14 17.11 3.78
CA CYS A 736 -0.09 16.56 2.92
C CYS A 736 -0.05 17.33 1.59
N ILE A 737 0.48 18.57 1.62
CA ILE A 737 0.39 19.52 0.51
C ILE A 737 1.07 19.04 -0.78
N SER A 738 2.04 18.12 -0.69
CA SER A 738 2.77 17.56 -1.83
C SER A 738 2.20 16.25 -2.37
N LEU A 739 1.18 15.68 -1.71
CA LEU A 739 0.60 14.39 -2.13
C LEU A 739 -0.13 14.55 -3.46
N LYS A 740 0.32 13.84 -4.50
CA LYS A 740 -0.16 14.06 -5.88
C LYS A 740 -1.33 13.17 -6.28
N THR A 741 -1.33 11.93 -5.79
CA THR A 741 -2.28 10.90 -6.16
C THR A 741 -2.60 10.05 -4.95
N ILE A 742 -3.85 9.61 -4.85
CA ILE A 742 -4.23 8.53 -3.95
C ILE A 742 -4.94 7.43 -4.73
N VAL A 743 -4.56 6.20 -4.44
CA VAL A 743 -5.25 5.00 -4.88
C VAL A 743 -6.06 4.48 -3.70
N VAL A 744 -7.39 4.52 -3.83
CA VAL A 744 -8.34 4.00 -2.86
C VAL A 744 -8.57 2.51 -3.14
N PRO A 745 -8.12 1.60 -2.26
CA PRO A 745 -8.26 0.16 -2.49
C PRO A 745 -9.71 -0.29 -2.34
N LYS A 746 -10.08 -1.36 -3.05
CA LYS A 746 -11.44 -1.92 -3.06
C LYS A 746 -11.97 -2.36 -1.69
N THR A 747 -11.08 -2.63 -0.73
CA THR A 747 -11.43 -3.04 0.64
C THR A 747 -11.92 -1.89 1.52
N LEU A 748 -11.73 -0.64 1.09
CA LEU A 748 -12.06 0.53 1.88
C LEU A 748 -13.58 0.75 1.92
N SER A 749 -14.16 0.95 3.11
CA SER A 749 -15.57 1.26 3.33
C SER A 749 -15.83 2.76 3.59
N GLY A 750 -14.78 3.56 3.75
CA GLY A 750 -14.95 4.99 3.87
C GLY A 750 -13.67 5.77 4.17
N ILE A 751 -13.81 7.08 4.03
CA ILE A 751 -12.78 8.09 4.28
C ILE A 751 -13.26 8.97 5.44
N GLY A 752 -12.46 9.09 6.49
CA GLY A 752 -12.76 9.85 7.69
C GLY A 752 -12.89 11.36 7.48
N GLU A 753 -13.29 12.04 8.57
CA GLU A 753 -13.36 13.50 8.60
C GLU A 753 -11.97 14.12 8.38
N LEU A 754 -11.90 15.12 7.50
CA LEU A 754 -10.68 15.88 7.20
C LEU A 754 -9.48 15.03 6.70
N SER A 755 -9.66 13.76 6.35
CA SER A 755 -8.54 12.83 6.09
C SER A 755 -7.56 13.31 5.00
N PHE A 756 -8.02 14.03 3.98
CA PHE A 756 -7.21 14.63 2.91
C PHE A 756 -7.36 16.16 2.84
N SER A 757 -7.91 16.80 3.89
CA SER A 757 -8.10 18.25 3.91
C SER A 757 -6.79 18.98 3.64
N GLY A 758 -6.78 19.91 2.68
CA GLY A 758 -5.60 20.71 2.33
C GLY A 758 -4.51 19.95 1.56
N CYS A 759 -4.80 18.79 0.96
CA CYS A 759 -3.87 18.13 0.03
C CYS A 759 -3.82 18.89 -1.31
N LYS A 760 -3.17 20.05 -1.32
CA LYS A 760 -3.22 21.04 -2.40
C LYS A 760 -2.68 20.55 -3.75
N SER A 761 -1.77 19.58 -3.76
CA SER A 761 -1.21 18.99 -4.98
C SER A 761 -1.96 17.74 -5.45
N LEU A 762 -3.01 17.31 -4.76
CA LEU A 762 -3.75 16.10 -5.10
C LEU A 762 -4.52 16.32 -6.41
N GLU A 763 -4.05 15.73 -7.50
CA GLU A 763 -4.61 15.97 -8.83
C GLU A 763 -5.74 15.01 -9.20
N ASN A 764 -5.66 13.77 -8.70
CA ASN A 764 -6.59 12.69 -9.01
C ASN A 764 -6.80 11.78 -7.80
N ILE A 765 -8.02 11.26 -7.68
CA ILE A 765 -8.40 10.21 -6.73
C ILE A 765 -8.80 9.00 -7.57
N ASP A 766 -8.04 7.91 -7.45
CA ASP A 766 -8.29 6.68 -8.20
C ASP A 766 -9.00 5.67 -7.29
N PHE A 767 -10.25 5.34 -7.62
CA PHE A 767 -11.05 4.35 -6.89
C PHE A 767 -10.97 3.00 -7.60
N ILE A 768 -10.28 2.03 -7.00
CA ILE A 768 -10.23 0.67 -7.56
C ILE A 768 -11.62 0.01 -7.37
N ARG A 769 -12.29 -0.30 -8.48
CA ARG A 769 -13.67 -0.81 -8.54
C ARG A 769 -13.90 -2.12 -7.76
N ASN A 770 -15.15 -2.30 -7.34
CA ASN A 770 -15.71 -3.29 -6.37
C ASN A 770 -15.50 -2.95 -4.90
N CYS A 771 -16.08 -1.82 -4.51
CA CYS A 771 -16.11 -1.33 -3.14
C CYS A 771 -17.27 -1.98 -2.34
N ALA A 772 -17.14 -1.96 -1.01
CA ALA A 772 -18.12 -2.48 -0.04
C ALA A 772 -19.59 -2.03 -0.31
N GLU A 773 -20.57 -2.73 0.28
CA GLU A 773 -22.01 -2.44 0.14
C GLU A 773 -22.35 -0.95 0.35
N GLU A 774 -21.59 -0.24 1.19
CA GLU A 774 -21.69 1.20 1.43
C GLU A 774 -20.30 1.84 1.51
N PHE A 775 -20.07 2.94 0.77
CA PHE A 775 -18.87 3.76 0.88
C PHE A 775 -19.20 5.21 1.24
N VAL A 776 -18.56 5.71 2.30
CA VAL A 776 -18.80 7.06 2.84
C VAL A 776 -17.60 7.97 2.63
N ILE A 777 -17.85 9.16 2.06
CA ILE A 777 -16.88 10.26 2.03
C ILE A 777 -17.20 11.22 3.19
N GLY A 778 -16.31 11.24 4.19
CA GLY A 778 -16.48 11.98 5.45
C GLY A 778 -16.54 13.49 5.31
N ARG A 779 -16.92 14.15 6.41
CA ARG A 779 -17.03 15.62 6.50
C ARG A 779 -15.68 16.25 6.13
N ASN A 780 -15.70 17.23 5.23
CA ASN A 780 -14.51 17.97 4.80
C ASN A 780 -13.35 17.08 4.34
N ALA A 781 -13.59 15.83 3.93
CA ALA A 781 -12.56 14.84 3.66
C ALA A 781 -11.50 15.34 2.68
N PHE A 782 -11.90 16.08 1.65
CA PHE A 782 -11.04 16.65 0.60
C PHE A 782 -11.17 18.19 0.52
N ILE A 783 -11.62 18.87 1.59
CA ILE A 783 -11.74 20.34 1.56
C ILE A 783 -10.38 20.98 1.25
N GLU A 784 -10.34 22.02 0.41
CA GLU A 784 -9.13 22.71 -0.05
C GLU A 784 -8.12 21.81 -0.82
N CYS A 785 -8.58 20.72 -1.44
CA CYS A 785 -7.79 19.99 -2.44
C CYS A 785 -7.77 20.76 -3.77
N THR A 786 -7.09 21.91 -3.78
CA THR A 786 -7.08 22.86 -4.91
C THR A 786 -6.42 22.32 -6.17
N GLY A 787 -5.72 21.19 -6.13
CA GLY A 787 -5.10 20.55 -7.30
C GLY A 787 -6.04 19.60 -8.04
N LEU A 788 -7.18 19.22 -7.45
CA LEU A 788 -8.06 18.19 -7.98
C LEU A 788 -8.78 18.70 -9.23
N LYS A 789 -8.57 18.06 -10.38
CA LYS A 789 -9.04 18.57 -11.70
C LYS A 789 -10.34 17.94 -12.18
N LYS A 790 -10.49 16.64 -11.92
CA LYS A 790 -11.63 15.82 -12.32
C LYS A 790 -12.00 14.88 -11.19
N LEU A 791 -13.29 14.64 -11.03
CA LEU A 791 -13.81 13.74 -10.01
C LEU A 791 -14.89 12.85 -10.62
N ILE A 792 -14.63 11.55 -10.60
CA ILE A 792 -15.60 10.51 -10.94
C ILE A 792 -15.97 9.85 -9.61
N ILE A 793 -17.23 9.97 -9.20
CA ILE A 793 -17.76 9.35 -7.98
C ILE A 793 -18.18 7.92 -8.33
N PRO A 794 -17.57 6.89 -7.72
CA PRO A 794 -17.96 5.50 -7.98
C PRO A 794 -19.42 5.21 -7.65
N SER A 795 -19.99 4.24 -8.35
CA SER A 795 -21.41 3.88 -8.23
C SER A 795 -21.83 3.48 -6.81
N ASN A 796 -20.93 2.96 -5.97
CA ASN A 796 -21.26 2.49 -4.63
C ASN A 796 -21.07 3.55 -3.51
N VAL A 797 -20.63 4.77 -3.85
CA VAL A 797 -20.54 5.86 -2.87
C VAL A 797 -21.96 6.23 -2.44
N CYS A 798 -22.33 5.90 -1.21
CA CYS A 798 -23.70 6.07 -0.72
C CYS A 798 -23.94 7.47 -0.12
N SER A 799 -22.89 8.13 0.38
CA SER A 799 -22.99 9.43 1.05
C SER A 799 -21.74 10.28 0.90
N ILE A 800 -21.94 11.53 0.51
CA ILE A 800 -20.93 12.60 0.49
C ILE A 800 -21.30 13.59 1.60
N TYR A 801 -20.49 13.70 2.65
CA TYR A 801 -20.82 14.53 3.80
C TYR A 801 -20.54 16.03 3.58
N TYR A 802 -20.94 16.83 4.58
CA TYR A 802 -20.79 18.29 4.57
C TYR A 802 -19.36 18.71 4.19
N GLY A 803 -19.25 19.62 3.22
CA GLY A 803 -17.97 20.21 2.81
C GLY A 803 -16.94 19.25 2.20
N ALA A 804 -17.32 18.01 1.88
CA ALA A 804 -16.40 16.94 1.47
C ALA A 804 -15.39 17.38 0.39
N PHE A 805 -15.82 18.15 -0.61
CA PHE A 805 -14.99 18.70 -1.68
C PHE A 805 -15.07 20.25 -1.75
N GLY A 806 -15.34 20.92 -0.62
CA GLY A 806 -15.37 22.38 -0.58
C GLY A 806 -14.01 23.00 -0.94
N ASN A 807 -13.99 24.19 -1.56
CA ASN A 807 -12.78 24.90 -2.00
C ASN A 807 -11.86 24.11 -2.96
N CYS A 808 -12.38 23.10 -3.67
CA CYS A 808 -11.62 22.40 -4.71
C CYS A 808 -11.67 23.20 -6.03
N SER A 809 -10.96 24.31 -6.06
CA SER A 809 -11.09 25.37 -7.09
C SER A 809 -10.71 24.97 -8.52
N GLU A 810 -10.03 23.83 -8.71
CA GLU A 810 -9.62 23.33 -10.04
C GLU A 810 -10.52 22.23 -10.59
N ILE A 811 -11.52 21.76 -9.84
CA ILE A 811 -12.45 20.74 -10.33
C ILE A 811 -13.28 21.34 -11.46
N SER A 812 -13.13 20.78 -12.65
CA SER A 812 -13.84 21.20 -13.87
C SER A 812 -15.13 20.43 -14.12
N SER A 813 -15.19 19.18 -13.65
CA SER A 813 -16.32 18.28 -13.84
C SER A 813 -16.45 17.31 -12.66
N VAL A 814 -17.68 17.07 -12.24
CA VAL A 814 -18.07 16.03 -11.29
C VAL A 814 -19.09 15.13 -11.96
N THR A 815 -18.78 13.85 -12.05
CA THR A 815 -19.68 12.83 -12.63
C THR A 815 -19.87 11.69 -11.64
N PHE A 816 -21.01 11.04 -11.70
CA PHE A 816 -21.32 9.83 -10.94
C PHE A 816 -21.37 8.67 -11.93
N GLU A 817 -20.76 7.54 -11.59
CA GLU A 817 -20.86 6.34 -12.42
C GLU A 817 -22.30 5.82 -12.51
N ASP A 818 -22.63 5.19 -13.64
CA ASP A 818 -23.93 4.54 -13.85
C ASP A 818 -24.28 3.60 -12.69
N GLY A 819 -25.55 3.61 -12.29
CA GLY A 819 -26.01 2.83 -11.14
C GLY A 819 -25.60 3.41 -9.78
N SER A 820 -25.28 4.70 -9.71
CA SER A 820 -24.96 5.39 -8.46
C SER A 820 -25.97 5.11 -7.34
N THR A 821 -25.48 4.83 -6.14
CA THR A 821 -26.25 4.64 -4.90
C THR A 821 -26.20 5.88 -4.01
N CYS A 822 -25.58 6.97 -4.46
CA CYS A 822 -25.39 8.17 -3.66
C CYS A 822 -26.73 8.79 -3.28
N ALA A 823 -27.16 8.58 -2.03
CA ALA A 823 -28.46 9.01 -1.52
C ALA A 823 -28.42 10.40 -0.87
N TYR A 824 -27.24 10.81 -0.40
CA TYR A 824 -27.04 12.01 0.38
C TYR A 824 -25.80 12.79 -0.09
N ILE A 825 -26.02 14.04 -0.47
CA ILE A 825 -24.97 15.03 -0.74
C ILE A 825 -25.12 16.16 0.28
N GLY A 826 -24.16 16.26 1.19
CA GLY A 826 -24.19 17.20 2.31
C GLY A 826 -24.09 18.66 1.90
N GLY A 827 -24.45 19.55 2.83
CA GLY A 827 -24.33 21.00 2.59
C GLY A 827 -22.89 21.41 2.29
N ALA A 828 -22.72 22.40 1.42
CA ALA A 828 -21.41 22.89 0.98
C ALA A 828 -20.47 21.81 0.38
N ALA A 829 -20.96 20.62 0.00
CA ALA A 829 -20.12 19.51 -0.46
C ALA A 829 -19.20 19.89 -1.64
N PHE A 830 -19.62 20.79 -2.52
CA PHE A 830 -18.86 21.33 -3.65
C PHE A 830 -18.84 22.88 -3.63
N HIS A 831 -18.91 23.49 -2.45
CA HIS A 831 -18.83 24.94 -2.30
C HIS A 831 -17.48 25.47 -2.80
N ASP A 832 -17.46 26.60 -3.50
CA ASP A 832 -16.27 27.28 -4.03
C ASP A 832 -15.41 26.38 -4.94
N CYS A 833 -16.06 25.42 -5.62
CA CYS A 833 -15.51 24.74 -6.80
C CYS A 833 -15.66 25.65 -8.03
N THR A 834 -14.92 26.76 -8.05
CA THR A 834 -15.11 27.89 -8.98
C THR A 834 -14.86 27.64 -10.46
N LYS A 835 -14.42 26.44 -10.83
CA LYS A 835 -14.18 26.00 -12.21
C LYS A 835 -15.14 24.90 -12.66
N LEU A 836 -16.11 24.54 -11.83
CA LEU A 836 -17.01 23.43 -12.10
C LEU A 836 -17.98 23.84 -13.21
N GLU A 837 -17.71 23.37 -14.43
CA GLU A 837 -18.50 23.76 -15.60
C GLU A 837 -19.89 23.11 -15.57
N TYR A 838 -19.92 21.82 -15.22
CA TYR A 838 -21.17 21.08 -15.06
C TYR A 838 -21.07 19.97 -14.01
N VAL A 839 -22.25 19.56 -13.53
CA VAL A 839 -22.44 18.37 -12.70
C VAL A 839 -23.68 17.61 -13.16
N VAL A 840 -23.59 16.28 -13.18
CA VAL A 840 -24.76 15.40 -13.36
C VAL A 840 -25.14 14.82 -11.99
N ILE A 841 -26.31 15.17 -11.49
CA ILE A 841 -26.85 14.68 -10.21
C ILE A 841 -27.66 13.42 -10.48
N PRO A 842 -27.26 12.26 -9.93
CA PRO A 842 -27.91 10.99 -10.24
C PRO A 842 -29.30 10.92 -9.60
N SER A 843 -30.19 10.11 -10.19
CA SER A 843 -31.55 9.89 -9.69
C SER A 843 -31.60 9.31 -8.28
N SER A 844 -30.49 8.72 -7.81
CA SER A 844 -30.31 8.24 -6.44
C SER A 844 -30.16 9.36 -5.41
N ALA A 845 -29.77 10.58 -5.79
CA ALA A 845 -29.43 11.67 -4.87
C ALA A 845 -30.69 12.33 -4.28
N LEU A 846 -31.37 11.60 -3.40
CA LEU A 846 -32.64 11.99 -2.79
C LEU A 846 -32.51 13.20 -1.87
N THR A 847 -31.34 13.42 -1.26
CA THR A 847 -31.11 14.51 -0.31
C THR A 847 -29.89 15.35 -0.71
N LEU A 848 -30.10 16.64 -0.92
CA LEU A 848 -29.05 17.65 -1.11
C LEU A 848 -29.11 18.66 0.04
N GLY A 849 -27.98 18.94 0.67
CA GLY A 849 -27.87 19.94 1.73
C GLY A 849 -27.95 21.38 1.25
N GLU A 850 -27.69 22.34 2.12
CA GLU A 850 -27.67 23.76 1.75
C GLU A 850 -26.35 24.14 1.07
N SER A 851 -26.41 25.03 0.07
CA SER A 851 -25.25 25.62 -0.59
C SER A 851 -24.29 24.59 -1.22
N VAL A 852 -24.80 23.46 -1.72
CA VAL A 852 -23.98 22.34 -2.24
C VAL A 852 -22.99 22.82 -3.30
N PHE A 853 -23.46 23.68 -4.20
CA PHE A 853 -22.70 24.20 -5.34
C PHE A 853 -22.52 25.73 -5.28
N SER A 854 -22.53 26.35 -4.10
CA SER A 854 -22.36 27.80 -4.01
C SER A 854 -20.92 28.23 -4.28
N GLY A 855 -20.70 29.41 -4.84
CA GLY A 855 -19.38 29.95 -5.18
C GLY A 855 -19.08 29.99 -6.67
N ASP A 856 -19.89 29.31 -7.49
CA ASP A 856 -19.80 29.32 -8.94
C ASP A 856 -21.16 29.71 -9.53
N THR A 857 -21.20 30.85 -10.24
CA THR A 857 -22.42 31.37 -10.88
C THR A 857 -22.54 30.96 -12.35
N SER A 858 -21.56 30.21 -12.87
CA SER A 858 -21.50 29.73 -14.26
C SER A 858 -21.83 28.24 -14.40
N LEU A 859 -21.92 27.51 -13.28
CA LEU A 859 -22.24 26.09 -13.23
C LEU A 859 -23.57 25.75 -13.92
N ILE A 860 -23.56 24.67 -14.71
CA ILE A 860 -24.77 24.03 -15.23
C ILE A 860 -25.04 22.73 -14.47
N ILE A 861 -26.24 22.59 -13.92
CA ILE A 861 -26.67 21.40 -13.18
C ILE A 861 -27.60 20.57 -14.06
N TYR A 862 -27.20 19.34 -14.34
CA TYR A 862 -28.03 18.34 -15.00
C TYR A 862 -28.56 17.39 -13.92
N ALA A 863 -29.87 17.32 -13.76
CA ALA A 863 -30.50 16.48 -12.73
C ALA A 863 -31.27 15.35 -13.40
N GLU A 864 -31.01 14.11 -12.98
CA GLU A 864 -31.76 12.90 -13.36
C GLU A 864 -33.10 12.80 -12.62
N PHE A 865 -33.87 13.89 -12.68
CA PHE A 865 -35.19 13.99 -12.08
C PHE A 865 -36.08 14.80 -13.01
N ASN A 866 -37.38 14.53 -12.99
CA ASN A 866 -38.37 15.33 -13.73
C ASN A 866 -38.65 16.68 -13.06
N GLU A 867 -38.40 16.78 -11.75
CA GLU A 867 -38.57 17.99 -10.95
C GLU A 867 -37.73 17.91 -9.66
N LYS A 868 -37.62 19.02 -8.93
CA LYS A 868 -36.86 19.09 -7.67
C LYS A 868 -37.42 18.12 -6.61
N PRO A 869 -36.60 17.18 -6.08
CA PRO A 869 -37.00 16.33 -4.95
C PRO A 869 -37.31 17.10 -3.66
N SER A 870 -38.26 16.59 -2.88
CA SER A 870 -38.77 17.26 -1.65
C SER A 870 -37.74 17.40 -0.52
N ARG A 871 -36.73 16.53 -0.49
CA ARG A 871 -35.66 16.53 0.52
C ARG A 871 -34.43 17.33 0.11
N TRP A 872 -34.45 18.01 -1.04
CA TRP A 872 -33.40 18.98 -1.39
C TRP A 872 -33.60 20.27 -0.59
N GLY A 873 -32.58 20.66 0.18
CA GLY A 873 -32.60 21.80 1.09
C GLY A 873 -33.08 23.10 0.42
N ASN A 874 -33.60 24.05 1.20
CA ASN A 874 -34.19 25.28 0.64
C ASN A 874 -33.18 26.12 -0.15
N TYR A 875 -31.90 26.04 0.20
CA TYR A 875 -30.81 26.78 -0.43
C TYR A 875 -29.79 25.86 -1.11
N TRP A 876 -30.20 24.67 -1.57
CA TRP A 876 -29.31 23.70 -2.23
C TRP A 876 -28.55 24.30 -3.43
N ASN A 877 -29.26 25.10 -4.25
CA ASN A 877 -28.74 25.89 -5.35
C ASN A 877 -28.85 27.39 -5.02
N LYS A 878 -28.05 27.83 -4.04
CA LYS A 878 -28.09 29.19 -3.47
C LYS A 878 -27.83 30.30 -4.50
N ASP A 879 -27.00 30.02 -5.49
CA ASP A 879 -26.56 31.02 -6.49
C ASP A 879 -27.49 31.08 -7.73
N ASN A 880 -28.57 30.29 -7.74
CA ASN A 880 -29.53 30.19 -8.84
C ASN A 880 -28.90 29.74 -10.16
N ASN A 881 -27.97 28.78 -10.09
CA ASN A 881 -27.37 28.14 -11.27
C ASN A 881 -28.43 27.47 -12.15
N ALA A 882 -28.18 27.39 -13.45
CA ALA A 882 -29.10 26.78 -14.39
C ALA A 882 -29.28 25.28 -14.07
N VAL A 883 -30.53 24.80 -14.07
CA VAL A 883 -30.85 23.39 -13.81
C VAL A 883 -31.68 22.82 -14.95
N TYR A 884 -31.20 21.72 -15.55
CA TYR A 884 -31.92 20.95 -16.55
C TYR A 884 -32.42 19.64 -15.94
N TRP A 885 -33.69 19.34 -16.16
CA TRP A 885 -34.40 18.21 -15.58
C TRP A 885 -34.75 17.21 -16.68
N LEU A 886 -34.21 16.01 -16.61
CA LEU A 886 -34.58 14.87 -17.44
C LEU A 886 -34.55 13.62 -16.57
N SER A 887 -35.35 12.60 -16.87
CA SER A 887 -35.32 11.34 -16.12
C SER A 887 -33.99 10.59 -16.27
N GLU A 888 -33.30 10.80 -17.39
CA GLU A 888 -32.00 10.18 -17.70
C GLU A 888 -31.18 11.12 -18.61
N TRP A 889 -29.87 11.11 -18.45
CA TRP A 889 -28.90 11.81 -19.31
C TRP A 889 -27.97 10.79 -19.97
N LYS A 890 -27.62 10.99 -21.24
CA LYS A 890 -26.52 10.24 -21.89
C LYS A 890 -25.28 11.11 -21.96
N TYR A 891 -24.12 10.48 -22.10
CA TYR A 891 -22.86 11.19 -22.33
C TYR A 891 -22.45 11.00 -23.79
N ASP A 892 -22.00 12.07 -24.45
CA ASP A 892 -21.38 11.96 -25.77
C ASP A 892 -19.94 11.41 -25.69
N GLU A 893 -19.28 11.25 -26.84
CA GLU A 893 -17.90 10.76 -26.92
C GLU A 893 -16.88 11.64 -26.17
N SER A 894 -17.24 12.89 -25.85
CA SER A 894 -16.42 13.82 -25.08
C SER A 894 -16.71 13.80 -23.57
N GLY A 895 -17.71 13.01 -23.15
CA GLY A 895 -18.16 12.90 -21.76
C GLY A 895 -19.15 14.01 -21.35
N PHE A 896 -19.73 14.74 -22.31
CA PHE A 896 -20.67 15.82 -22.04
C PHE A 896 -22.11 15.31 -21.98
N PRO A 897 -22.93 15.72 -20.99
CA PRO A 897 -24.32 15.28 -20.86
C PRO A 897 -25.19 15.83 -22.00
N CYS A 898 -25.85 14.94 -22.73
CA CYS A 898 -26.79 15.26 -23.80
C CYS A 898 -28.18 14.63 -23.53
N PRO A 899 -29.27 15.31 -23.94
CA PRO A 899 -30.61 14.75 -23.85
C PRO A 899 -30.70 13.44 -24.63
N ASN A 900 -31.44 12.46 -24.09
CA ASN A 900 -31.91 11.30 -24.84
C ASN A 900 -32.83 11.81 -25.97
N ASN A 901 -32.28 12.12 -27.14
CA ASN A 901 -33.09 12.42 -28.32
C ASN A 901 -33.39 11.11 -29.06
N ASP A 902 -34.67 10.76 -29.10
CA ASP A 902 -35.32 10.47 -30.38
C ASP A 902 -35.24 11.68 -31.32
#